data_AF-B1VWF1-F1
#
_entry.id   AF-B1VWF1-F1
#
_cell.length_a   1.000
_cell.length_b   1.000
_cell.length_c   1.000
_cell.angle_alpha   90.00
_cell.angle_beta   90.00
_cell.angle_gamma   90.00
#
_symmetry.space_group_name_H-M   'P 1'
#
loop_
_entity.id
_entity.type
_entity.pdbx_description
1 polymer ?
#
loop_
_entity_poly.entity_id
_entity_poly.type
_entity_poly.pdbx_seq_one_letter_code
_entity_poly.pdbx_strand_id
1 'polypeptide(L)'
;MRRARPPLPRSASARKAPTRFDEGVGPVAAGVVVLGHPRGEPHVAHGADVVRPPSGQRLTQRRDSVPVLDNVAPAAADFSPRPQPYGVGTGNRARQDEEGRQMSLAQVHYTSAAPGDEGAAGRFTAVGPGVSGALLAEIEPLVRYELPGGVADRPSDSELRSLPQAFGYFVLSDGSRLIARSAPVRDTGGTGSGVRFHAHAVHLPPGVPLPDDRLPVEAWRSPHWAAATPGGPAPDPLTLPPGPTPVSEGLDDFAVSRGPWLAAVLADLRRASDAEEGAGGGPVVLVERQCADVARWLGLASVTLPRESAERLTFTTYTRRPEGSVSRVVGVGPDDAETARAAGLRVHVCAGRAPVGGADDVWAATAARVWRSRSPELFREARELPGEPFAAGPLAVTALCAGIVLGPKERAAAAGWAADRPYALDAKRTGQLVEALTSPAVDDRTGAEFDAAGRLFGALEGRCPASVTAPLAAMLVTEAVRGGNGSLELPRREAFEGPEGAEVAERLGPEILTELADTVGSRSVARTVQLLRVARLLGVDGRESLPGVVDRLAPALLAEAAAQEGPPGFAPALLELLDEQFEVRTALLGALDRIAPGDPGAVARFLERVTLPFTGTQALPHLRMCAEVPEAMATLGGDRAAVWHRVLRAAGLSPFAEPLVLRTAAGLVWEDRAPTVGEARLLLDAATSDAHRTAGTWARLVDAALSPSDAGTDEAAGLAHDLLRGFPEEIGGRERAGLLLLDLVRELRTGAPEPGWAERVRTLCARAEPVDPALRQRAHAALVERLLAPDRPGAELYDFVHGEDDELIAAYDRTARTEAVRTRLRTQPAYAADCFTVWTAHPHAGRTWPPVAAALLDEVLRPAVRGMSAEDVAEVEATVGRTGSSGRAEAFRDWNRSSALGRLGRRIAGRVRRG
;
A
#
# COMPACT_ATOMS: atom_id res chain seq x y z
N MET A 1 -34.87 -31.20 18.48
CA MET A 1 -35.50 -31.44 17.16
C MET A 1 -34.43 -31.86 16.13
N ARG A 2 -34.85 -32.43 14.99
CA ARG A 2 -34.08 -32.81 13.78
C ARG A 2 -32.53 -32.88 13.86
N ARG A 3 -32.00 -34.11 13.77
CA ARG A 3 -30.62 -34.40 13.31
C ARG A 3 -30.52 -34.24 11.79
N ALA A 4 -29.32 -33.98 11.29
CA ALA A 4 -28.92 -34.25 9.90
C ALA A 4 -27.83 -35.34 9.86
N ARG A 5 -27.69 -36.07 8.75
CA ARG A 5 -26.67 -37.10 8.51
C ARG A 5 -25.85 -36.76 7.26
N PRO A 6 -24.57 -37.15 7.18
CA PRO A 6 -23.75 -36.99 5.98
C PRO A 6 -24.00 -38.10 4.93
N PRO A 7 -23.65 -37.87 3.65
CA PRO A 7 -23.61 -38.92 2.62
C PRO A 7 -22.20 -39.49 2.41
N LEU A 8 -22.13 -40.80 2.17
CA LEU A 8 -21.01 -41.57 1.60
C LEU A 8 -21.63 -42.70 0.75
N PRO A 9 -20.86 -43.39 -0.10
CA PRO A 9 -20.18 -42.89 -1.29
C PRO A 9 -20.78 -43.56 -2.56
N ARG A 10 -20.20 -43.33 -3.76
CA ARG A 10 -20.47 -44.15 -4.95
C ARG A 10 -19.17 -44.59 -5.63
N SER A 11 -19.12 -45.86 -5.99
CA SER A 11 -17.99 -46.55 -6.62
C SER A 11 -18.35 -47.04 -8.02
N ALA A 12 -17.42 -46.94 -8.98
CA ALA A 12 -17.47 -47.67 -10.25
C ALA A 12 -16.06 -47.80 -10.88
N SER A 13 -15.86 -48.91 -11.57
CA SER A 13 -14.67 -49.41 -12.31
C SER A 13 -13.84 -48.35 -13.07
N ALA A 14 -12.50 -48.42 -13.18
CA ALA A 14 -11.54 -49.53 -13.37
C ALA A 14 -11.40 -50.08 -14.81
N ARG A 15 -10.26 -49.75 -15.46
CA ARG A 15 -9.52 -50.49 -16.52
C ARG A 15 -8.11 -49.85 -16.60
N LYS A 16 -7.05 -50.55 -16.19
CA LYS A 16 -6.19 -51.47 -16.97
C LYS A 16 -5.36 -50.80 -18.08
N ALA A 17 -4.04 -50.73 -17.86
CA ALA A 17 -3.02 -50.54 -18.89
C ALA A 17 -2.64 -51.86 -19.58
N PRO A 18 -1.85 -51.81 -20.68
CA PRO A 18 -0.90 -52.84 -21.07
C PRO A 18 0.56 -52.37 -20.91
N THR A 19 1.51 -53.30 -20.95
CA THR A 19 2.96 -53.09 -20.71
C THR A 19 3.83 -53.84 -21.73
N ARG A 20 5.04 -53.29 -21.98
CA ARG A 20 6.27 -53.93 -22.52
C ARG A 20 6.25 -54.59 -23.91
N PHE A 21 7.21 -54.18 -24.75
CA PHE A 21 8.38 -54.91 -25.29
C PHE A 21 9.24 -53.81 -25.98
N ASP A 22 10.54 -53.56 -25.76
CA ASP A 22 11.74 -54.33 -25.36
C ASP A 22 12.51 -54.97 -26.53
N GLU A 23 13.86 -54.91 -26.46
CA GLU A 23 14.87 -55.17 -27.53
C GLU A 23 14.82 -54.21 -28.76
N GLY A 24 15.92 -53.88 -29.46
CA GLY A 24 17.35 -54.14 -29.24
C GLY A 24 18.25 -53.81 -30.46
N VAL A 25 19.58 -53.86 -30.30
CA VAL A 25 20.65 -53.84 -31.35
C VAL A 25 20.92 -52.50 -32.09
N GLY A 26 22.20 -52.26 -32.43
CA GLY A 26 22.66 -51.23 -33.38
C GLY A 26 24.03 -51.59 -34.00
N PRO A 27 24.55 -50.79 -34.95
CA PRO A 27 25.99 -50.65 -35.23
C PRO A 27 26.45 -49.17 -35.13
N VAL A 28 27.65 -48.75 -34.70
CA VAL A 28 29.05 -49.18 -34.93
C VAL A 28 29.74 -48.52 -36.15
N ALA A 29 30.51 -47.47 -35.83
CA ALA A 29 31.81 -47.02 -36.39
C ALA A 29 32.02 -46.63 -37.88
N ALA A 30 32.24 -45.31 -38.11
CA ALA A 30 33.30 -44.68 -38.93
C ALA A 30 33.26 -43.14 -38.70
N GLY A 31 34.29 -42.32 -38.91
CA GLY A 31 35.69 -42.58 -39.29
C GLY A 31 36.51 -41.27 -39.43
N VAL A 32 37.79 -41.34 -39.08
CA VAL A 32 38.88 -40.33 -39.15
C VAL A 32 38.89 -39.37 -40.36
N VAL A 33 39.25 -38.08 -40.17
CA VAL A 33 40.43 -37.39 -40.78
C VAL A 33 40.61 -35.96 -40.23
N VAL A 34 41.88 -35.52 -40.12
CA VAL A 34 42.35 -34.20 -39.64
C VAL A 34 42.85 -33.36 -40.82
N LEU A 35 42.62 -32.03 -40.80
CA LEU A 35 43.41 -30.92 -41.41
C LEU A 35 42.60 -29.60 -41.22
N GLY A 36 43.16 -28.40 -41.02
CA GLY A 36 44.55 -27.97 -40.84
C GLY A 36 44.62 -26.46 -40.50
N HIS A 37 45.78 -25.94 -40.10
CA HIS A 37 46.00 -24.50 -39.86
C HIS A 37 45.95 -23.66 -41.15
N PRO A 38 45.70 -22.34 -41.02
CA PRO A 38 46.78 -21.41 -41.39
C PRO A 38 47.15 -20.38 -40.29
N ARG A 39 48.32 -19.76 -40.45
CA ARG A 39 48.77 -18.56 -39.73
C ARG A 39 48.53 -17.31 -40.60
N GLY A 40 48.49 -16.13 -39.99
CA GLY A 40 48.51 -14.85 -40.72
C GLY A 40 48.59 -13.63 -39.81
N GLU A 41 49.81 -13.13 -39.54
CA GLU A 41 50.04 -11.76 -39.08
C GLU A 41 49.98 -10.80 -40.28
N PRO A 42 49.81 -9.48 -40.05
CA PRO A 42 50.78 -8.55 -40.62
C PRO A 42 51.25 -7.44 -39.66
N HIS A 43 52.31 -6.75 -40.09
CA HIS A 43 53.13 -5.84 -39.28
C HIS A 43 52.58 -4.41 -39.09
N VAL A 44 53.17 -3.73 -38.10
CA VAL A 44 53.00 -2.31 -37.73
C VAL A 44 53.52 -1.33 -38.81
N ALA A 45 52.88 -0.16 -38.91
CA ALA A 45 53.48 1.08 -39.42
C ALA A 45 53.08 2.29 -38.56
N HIS A 46 53.92 3.33 -38.50
CA HIS A 46 53.69 4.56 -37.71
C HIS A 46 52.98 5.66 -38.52
N GLY A 47 52.28 6.54 -37.80
CA GLY A 47 51.85 7.85 -38.27
C GLY A 47 51.40 8.70 -37.09
N ALA A 48 51.91 9.92 -36.98
CA ALA A 48 51.51 10.92 -35.99
C ALA A 48 51.20 12.23 -36.71
N ASP A 49 50.25 13.02 -36.21
CA ASP A 49 50.52 14.43 -35.88
C ASP A 49 49.43 15.07 -34.99
N VAL A 50 49.67 16.33 -34.59
CA VAL A 50 48.90 17.15 -33.64
C VAL A 50 47.93 18.12 -34.35
N VAL A 51 46.77 18.44 -33.74
CA VAL A 51 46.13 19.79 -33.78
C VAL A 51 45.00 19.95 -32.72
N ARG A 52 44.58 21.20 -32.46
CA ARG A 52 43.72 21.75 -31.36
C ARG A 52 42.47 22.48 -31.94
N PRO A 53 41.55 23.10 -31.12
CA PRO A 53 41.30 22.97 -29.68
C PRO A 53 39.89 22.34 -29.45
N PRO A 54 38.71 23.00 -29.23
CA PRO A 54 38.35 24.32 -28.62
C PRO A 54 38.38 24.38 -27.07
N SER A 55 37.42 25.07 -26.43
CA SER A 55 37.62 25.88 -25.20
C SER A 55 36.32 26.20 -24.42
N GLY A 56 36.41 26.27 -23.08
CA GLY A 56 35.38 26.85 -22.17
C GLY A 56 34.57 25.81 -21.36
N GLN A 57 34.21 26.02 -20.09
CA GLN A 57 34.50 27.10 -19.12
C GLN A 57 35.01 26.52 -17.77
N ARG A 58 35.35 27.38 -16.79
CA ARG A 58 35.90 27.01 -15.47
C ARG A 58 35.03 27.53 -14.33
N LEU A 59 34.98 26.82 -13.19
CA LEU A 59 34.85 27.38 -11.84
C LEU A 59 35.46 26.43 -10.77
N THR A 60 36.80 26.46 -10.70
CA THR A 60 37.61 26.64 -9.47
C THR A 60 37.12 26.05 -8.12
N GLN A 61 37.71 24.93 -7.71
CA GLN A 61 38.11 24.74 -6.30
C GLN A 61 39.42 25.50 -6.01
N ARG A 62 39.68 25.85 -4.75
CA ARG A 62 40.96 26.44 -4.31
C ARG A 62 41.46 25.80 -3.02
N ARG A 63 42.72 25.32 -3.05
CA ARG A 63 43.51 24.88 -1.89
C ARG A 63 44.80 25.69 -1.90
N ASP A 64 45.15 26.28 -0.76
CA ASP A 64 46.43 26.92 -0.42
C ASP A 64 46.43 27.16 1.11
N SER A 65 47.53 27.14 1.87
CA SER A 65 48.85 26.50 1.70
C SER A 65 49.57 26.49 3.07
N VAL A 66 50.68 25.76 3.23
CA VAL A 66 51.37 25.43 4.51
C VAL A 66 52.75 26.12 4.62
N PRO A 67 53.16 26.65 5.80
CA PRO A 67 54.30 26.08 6.58
C PRO A 67 54.10 26.10 8.13
N VAL A 68 54.41 25.05 8.91
CA VAL A 68 55.74 24.56 9.41
C VAL A 68 56.43 25.63 10.29
N LEU A 69 56.49 25.53 11.63
CA LEU A 69 57.36 24.71 12.52
C LEU A 69 56.77 24.64 13.98
N ASP A 70 57.21 23.83 14.98
CA ASP A 70 57.87 22.50 15.08
C ASP A 70 58.11 22.05 16.56
N ASN A 71 58.40 20.76 16.79
CA ASN A 71 59.19 20.10 17.87
C ASN A 71 58.79 19.96 19.38
N VAL A 72 58.88 18.68 19.85
CA VAL A 72 59.32 18.15 21.17
C VAL A 72 58.40 18.12 22.42
N ALA A 73 58.43 16.96 23.10
CA ALA A 73 57.97 16.64 24.46
C ALA A 73 58.89 15.52 25.04
N PRO A 74 58.73 14.98 26.27
CA PRO A 74 58.09 15.48 27.51
C PRO A 74 59.05 15.43 28.74
N ALA A 75 58.67 16.01 29.89
CA ALA A 75 59.28 15.73 31.21
C ALA A 75 58.34 16.10 32.38
N ALA A 76 58.62 15.58 33.60
CA ALA A 76 57.71 15.63 34.76
C ALA A 76 58.16 16.56 35.91
N ALA A 77 57.16 17.09 36.63
CA ALA A 77 57.14 17.46 38.06
C ALA A 77 55.64 17.60 38.42
N ASP A 78 55.03 16.89 39.36
CA ASP A 78 55.36 16.67 40.78
C ASP A 78 55.35 17.96 41.61
N PHE A 79 54.19 18.24 42.25
CA PHE A 79 54.10 19.10 43.43
C PHE A 79 52.80 18.84 44.21
N SER A 80 52.95 18.43 45.47
CA SER A 80 51.86 18.36 46.47
C SER A 80 51.94 19.57 47.41
N PRO A 81 50.83 19.96 48.04
CA PRO A 81 50.92 20.40 49.43
C PRO A 81 49.92 19.69 50.36
N ARG A 82 50.39 19.43 51.59
CA ARG A 82 49.57 18.97 52.73
C ARG A 82 48.96 20.16 53.50
N PRO A 83 47.88 19.94 54.29
CA PRO A 83 47.18 20.99 55.05
C PRO A 83 47.73 21.23 56.48
N GLN A 84 47.06 22.15 57.20
CA GLN A 84 47.14 22.49 58.64
C GLN A 84 48.18 23.57 59.06
N PRO A 85 48.05 24.24 60.25
CA PRO A 85 46.94 24.23 61.24
C PRO A 85 46.48 25.64 61.75
N TYR A 86 45.51 25.60 62.68
CA TYR A 86 45.08 26.63 63.67
C TYR A 86 44.20 27.82 63.26
N GLY A 87 43.18 28.06 64.10
CA GLY A 87 42.18 29.13 63.97
C GLY A 87 40.97 28.95 64.91
N VAL A 88 41.18 28.75 66.22
CA VAL A 88 40.08 28.57 67.19
C VAL A 88 39.52 29.94 67.63
N GLY A 89 38.22 30.17 67.43
CA GLY A 89 37.59 31.46 67.73
C GLY A 89 36.06 31.41 67.91
N THR A 90 35.61 30.99 69.09
CA THR A 90 34.32 31.35 69.75
C THR A 90 33.14 31.77 68.86
N GLY A 91 32.29 30.83 68.44
CA GLY A 91 30.95 31.09 67.87
C GLY A 91 29.79 30.31 68.51
N ASN A 92 30.07 29.47 69.51
CA ASN A 92 29.15 28.43 69.98
C ASN A 92 28.12 28.91 71.03
N ARG A 93 27.46 30.04 70.75
CA ARG A 93 26.46 30.65 71.67
C ARG A 93 25.32 31.41 70.98
N ALA A 94 25.18 31.26 69.66
CA ALA A 94 24.07 31.82 68.87
C ALA A 94 23.36 30.77 67.99
N ARG A 95 23.68 29.48 68.19
CA ARG A 95 23.17 28.36 67.38
C ARG A 95 22.38 27.31 68.17
N GLN A 96 22.22 27.51 69.49
CA GLN A 96 21.43 26.65 70.36
C GLN A 96 20.07 27.27 70.76
N ASP A 97 19.83 28.54 70.40
CA ASP A 97 18.55 29.23 70.64
C ASP A 97 17.55 29.09 69.47
N GLU A 98 17.97 28.52 68.33
CA GLU A 98 17.10 28.29 67.15
C GLU A 98 16.59 26.85 67.02
N GLU A 99 17.26 25.85 67.61
CA GLU A 99 16.89 24.42 67.54
C GLU A 99 15.60 24.04 68.29
N GLY A 100 14.90 25.01 68.90
CA GLY A 100 13.70 24.78 69.73
C GLY A 100 12.42 25.49 69.26
N ARG A 101 12.43 26.20 68.13
CA ARG A 101 11.28 27.04 67.74
C ARG A 101 10.20 26.26 66.99
N GLN A 102 9.38 25.50 67.73
CA GLN A 102 8.16 24.87 67.22
C GLN A 102 7.33 25.87 66.40
N MET A 103 7.08 25.56 65.12
CA MET A 103 6.19 26.38 64.29
C MET A 103 4.76 26.23 64.80
N SER A 104 4.19 27.35 65.21
CA SER A 104 2.96 27.44 65.99
C SER A 104 1.91 28.16 65.15
N LEU A 105 0.96 27.39 64.62
CA LEU A 105 0.00 27.82 63.61
C LEU A 105 -1.27 28.41 64.25
N ALA A 106 -1.90 29.37 63.59
CA ALA A 106 -3.11 30.00 64.08
C ALA A 106 -4.33 29.07 63.94
N GLN A 107 -5.05 28.85 65.04
CA GLN A 107 -6.27 28.02 65.07
C GLN A 107 -7.54 28.88 64.90
N VAL A 108 -8.57 28.33 64.29
CA VAL A 108 -9.89 28.93 64.10
C VAL A 108 -10.97 27.91 64.46
N HIS A 109 -11.90 28.30 65.35
CA HIS A 109 -13.00 27.44 65.78
C HIS A 109 -14.35 28.07 65.40
N TYR A 110 -15.20 27.31 64.70
CA TYR A 110 -16.53 27.72 64.26
C TYR A 110 -17.58 26.69 64.71
N THR A 111 -18.82 27.12 64.92
CA THR A 111 -19.92 26.26 65.37
C THR A 111 -21.25 26.68 64.75
N SER A 112 -22.15 25.73 64.50
CA SER A 112 -23.54 26.03 64.17
C SER A 112 -24.24 26.77 65.32
N ALA A 113 -25.13 27.70 65.00
CA ALA A 113 -25.98 28.41 65.96
C ALA A 113 -26.80 27.45 66.85
N ALA A 114 -27.24 27.92 68.02
CA ALA A 114 -28.07 27.13 68.91
C ALA A 114 -29.56 27.16 68.46
N PRO A 115 -30.36 26.11 68.76
CA PRO A 115 -31.80 26.14 68.50
C PRO A 115 -32.50 27.25 69.30
N GLY A 116 -32.74 28.40 68.65
CA GLY A 116 -33.32 29.59 69.27
C GLY A 116 -32.56 30.90 69.01
N ASP A 117 -31.34 30.86 68.45
CA ASP A 117 -30.69 32.07 67.92
C ASP A 117 -31.43 32.51 66.63
N GLU A 118 -32.02 33.72 66.61
CA GLU A 118 -32.65 34.29 65.39
C GLU A 118 -31.59 34.78 64.38
N GLY A 119 -30.89 33.82 63.76
CA GLY A 119 -29.91 34.06 62.71
C GLY A 119 -29.35 32.73 62.19
N ALA A 120 -29.71 32.33 60.98
CA ALA A 120 -29.39 31.01 60.42
C ALA A 120 -27.91 30.82 59.98
N ALA A 121 -26.98 31.60 60.54
CA ALA A 121 -25.55 31.50 60.31
C ALA A 121 -24.84 30.99 61.57
N GLY A 122 -23.86 30.10 61.41
CA GLY A 122 -22.97 29.72 62.50
C GLY A 122 -22.03 30.88 62.88
N ARG A 123 -21.26 30.70 63.96
CA ARG A 123 -20.34 31.73 64.46
C ARG A 123 -18.96 31.18 64.75
N PHE A 124 -17.95 32.02 64.51
CA PHE A 124 -16.62 31.82 65.08
C PHE A 124 -16.71 31.95 66.61
N THR A 125 -15.98 31.08 67.32
CA THR A 125 -16.01 30.95 68.80
C THR A 125 -14.65 31.20 69.44
N ALA A 126 -13.57 30.90 68.72
CA ALA A 126 -12.22 31.30 69.10
C ALA A 126 -11.36 31.48 67.83
N VAL A 127 -10.49 32.48 67.81
CA VAL A 127 -9.64 32.83 66.65
C VAL A 127 -8.23 33.16 67.14
N GLY A 128 -7.23 32.49 66.57
CA GLY A 128 -5.82 32.69 66.88
C GLY A 128 -5.23 33.96 66.24
N PRO A 129 -4.13 34.49 66.80
CA PRO A 129 -3.47 35.68 66.26
C PRO A 129 -2.96 35.43 64.84
N GLY A 130 -3.20 36.39 63.93
CA GLY A 130 -2.76 36.37 62.54
C GLY A 130 -3.87 36.23 61.50
N VAL A 131 -5.05 35.70 61.88
CA VAL A 131 -6.19 35.57 60.96
C VAL A 131 -6.96 36.89 60.89
N SER A 132 -7.11 37.46 59.69
CA SER A 132 -7.79 38.74 59.47
C SER A 132 -9.31 38.57 59.33
N GLY A 133 -10.08 39.66 59.50
CA GLY A 133 -11.53 39.64 59.28
C GLY A 133 -11.94 39.30 57.84
N ALA A 134 -11.09 39.63 56.86
CA ALA A 134 -11.30 39.24 55.47
C ALA A 134 -11.09 37.73 55.27
N LEU A 135 -10.02 37.16 55.87
CA LEU A 135 -9.77 35.73 55.86
C LEU A 135 -10.90 34.97 56.59
N LEU A 136 -11.45 35.48 57.70
CA LEU A 136 -12.60 34.85 58.37
C LEU A 136 -13.84 34.78 57.46
N ALA A 137 -14.10 35.81 56.65
CA ALA A 137 -15.21 35.79 55.68
C ALA A 137 -14.99 34.79 54.53
N GLU A 138 -13.73 34.57 54.11
CA GLU A 138 -13.38 33.55 53.12
C GLU A 138 -13.38 32.12 53.71
N ILE A 139 -12.94 31.97 54.96
CA ILE A 139 -12.91 30.69 55.70
C ILE A 139 -14.31 30.20 56.04
N GLU A 140 -15.26 31.09 56.37
CA GLU A 140 -16.60 30.70 56.83
C GLU A 140 -17.33 29.69 55.91
N PRO A 141 -17.47 29.92 54.58
CA PRO A 141 -18.11 28.94 53.70
C PRO A 141 -17.36 27.61 53.59
N LEU A 142 -16.05 27.57 53.85
CA LEU A 142 -15.22 26.37 53.75
C LEU A 142 -15.33 25.45 54.97
N VAL A 143 -15.65 26.02 56.15
CA VAL A 143 -15.76 25.28 57.42
C VAL A 143 -17.20 24.87 57.77
N ARG A 144 -18.21 25.40 57.06
CA ARG A 144 -19.61 24.98 57.19
C ARG A 144 -19.78 23.49 56.85
N TYR A 145 -20.69 22.83 57.55
CA TYR A 145 -20.96 21.40 57.42
C TYR A 145 -22.47 21.15 57.39
N GLU A 146 -22.92 20.30 56.49
CA GLU A 146 -24.34 19.95 56.31
C GLU A 146 -24.56 18.47 56.62
N LEU A 147 -25.54 18.16 57.46
CA LEU A 147 -25.84 16.78 57.84
C LEU A 147 -26.36 15.96 56.64
N PRO A 148 -26.09 14.64 56.60
CA PRO A 148 -26.75 13.71 55.68
C PRO A 148 -28.28 13.78 55.75
N GLY A 149 -28.94 13.34 54.69
CA GLY A 149 -30.39 13.09 54.74
C GLY A 149 -30.73 12.00 55.77
N GLY A 150 -31.87 12.14 56.44
CA GLY A 150 -32.41 11.08 57.32
C GLY A 150 -31.71 10.88 58.66
N VAL A 151 -30.82 11.80 59.09
CA VAL A 151 -30.28 11.78 60.47
C VAL A 151 -31.42 11.97 61.47
N ALA A 152 -31.54 11.05 62.44
CA ALA A 152 -32.57 11.12 63.47
C ALA A 152 -32.36 12.30 64.42
N ASP A 153 -33.46 12.89 64.94
CA ASP A 153 -33.43 14.03 65.88
C ASP A 153 -32.63 13.79 67.17
N ARG A 154 -32.41 12.52 67.52
CA ARG A 154 -31.76 12.07 68.77
C ARG A 154 -30.84 10.86 68.53
N PRO A 155 -29.67 11.03 67.89
CA PRO A 155 -28.78 9.90 67.64
C PRO A 155 -28.13 9.42 68.95
N SER A 156 -27.95 8.10 69.05
CA SER A 156 -27.05 7.47 70.01
C SER A 156 -25.60 7.90 69.78
N ASP A 157 -24.72 7.67 70.76
CA ASP A 157 -23.29 7.95 70.58
C ASP A 157 -22.62 7.04 69.54
N SER A 158 -23.24 5.90 69.20
CA SER A 158 -22.87 5.07 68.04
C SER A 158 -23.21 5.77 66.72
N GLU A 159 -24.45 6.23 66.56
CA GLU A 159 -24.92 6.88 65.33
C GLU A 159 -24.18 8.21 65.11
N LEU A 160 -24.05 9.04 66.15
CA LEU A 160 -23.32 10.32 66.09
C LEU A 160 -21.84 10.14 65.67
N ARG A 161 -21.17 9.06 66.09
CA ARG A 161 -19.80 8.73 65.66
C ARG A 161 -19.72 8.10 64.27
N SER A 162 -20.84 7.59 63.73
CA SER A 162 -20.92 7.03 62.38
C SER A 162 -21.22 8.08 61.30
N LEU A 163 -21.72 9.26 61.69
CA LEU A 163 -21.91 10.38 60.78
C LEU A 163 -20.58 10.83 60.14
N PRO A 164 -20.61 11.35 58.91
CA PRO A 164 -19.40 11.78 58.21
C PRO A 164 -18.69 12.92 58.94
N GLN A 165 -17.39 13.04 58.69
CA GLN A 165 -16.56 14.12 59.21
C GLN A 165 -15.87 14.74 58.00
N ALA A 166 -16.19 16.00 57.71
CA ALA A 166 -15.51 16.73 56.66
C ALA A 166 -14.11 17.09 57.13
N PHE A 167 -13.14 16.91 56.24
CA PHE A 167 -11.79 17.39 56.41
C PHE A 167 -11.33 17.94 55.08
N GLY A 168 -10.90 19.20 55.08
CA GLY A 168 -10.55 19.91 53.87
C GLY A 168 -9.20 20.58 53.94
N TYR A 169 -8.60 20.70 52.77
CA TYR A 169 -7.37 21.45 52.51
C TYR A 169 -7.65 22.42 51.36
N PHE A 170 -7.48 23.70 51.63
CA PHE A 170 -7.86 24.79 50.73
C PHE A 170 -6.69 25.78 50.57
N VAL A 171 -6.65 26.45 49.42
CA VAL A 171 -5.80 27.63 49.18
C VAL A 171 -6.73 28.84 49.22
N LEU A 172 -6.32 29.90 49.93
CA LEU A 172 -7.08 31.14 50.09
C LEU A 172 -6.57 32.23 49.13
N SER A 173 -7.34 33.31 48.99
CA SER A 173 -7.11 34.41 48.04
C SER A 173 -5.79 35.18 48.23
N ASP A 174 -5.19 35.12 49.43
CA ASP A 174 -3.87 35.69 49.75
C ASP A 174 -2.71 34.72 49.48
N GLY A 175 -2.98 33.53 48.96
CA GLY A 175 -1.99 32.45 48.77
C GLY A 175 -1.66 31.65 50.03
N SER A 176 -2.34 31.91 51.14
CA SER A 176 -2.25 31.10 52.36
C SER A 176 -3.02 29.78 52.20
N ARG A 177 -2.80 28.84 53.11
CA ARG A 177 -3.42 27.51 53.08
C ARG A 177 -4.24 27.28 54.36
N LEU A 178 -5.39 26.64 54.23
CA LEU A 178 -6.27 26.27 55.34
C LEU A 178 -6.40 24.75 55.42
N ILE A 179 -6.22 24.18 56.60
CA ILE A 179 -6.58 22.78 56.89
C ILE A 179 -7.70 22.79 57.93
N ALA A 180 -8.86 22.21 57.61
CA ALA A 180 -10.05 22.25 58.46
C ALA A 180 -10.63 20.85 58.70
N ARG A 181 -11.17 20.60 59.89
CA ARG A 181 -12.00 19.44 60.23
C ARG A 181 -13.34 19.93 60.79
N SER A 182 -14.44 19.55 60.14
CA SER A 182 -15.80 19.82 60.61
C SER A 182 -16.51 18.50 60.94
N ALA A 183 -16.93 18.36 62.20
CA ALA A 183 -17.52 17.13 62.73
C ALA A 183 -18.86 17.41 63.43
N PRO A 184 -19.85 16.51 63.31
CA PRO A 184 -21.09 16.60 64.06
C PRO A 184 -20.85 16.33 65.55
N VAL A 185 -21.52 17.11 66.40
CA VAL A 185 -21.41 17.08 67.86
C VAL A 185 -22.80 17.11 68.50
N ARG A 186 -22.92 16.54 69.71
CA ARG A 186 -24.18 16.54 70.46
C ARG A 186 -24.49 17.96 70.94
N ASP A 187 -25.76 18.37 70.87
CA ASP A 187 -26.19 19.61 71.53
C ASP A 187 -26.07 19.49 73.06
N THR A 188 -25.38 20.44 73.67
CA THR A 188 -25.14 20.52 75.13
C THR A 188 -25.77 21.75 75.79
N GLY A 189 -26.61 22.50 75.07
CA GLY A 189 -27.04 23.85 75.43
C GLY A 189 -28.54 24.09 75.30
N GLY A 190 -29.36 23.24 75.91
CA GLY A 190 -30.81 23.45 75.99
C GLY A 190 -31.58 22.19 76.38
N THR A 191 -32.91 22.29 76.43
CA THR A 191 -33.82 21.16 76.64
C THR A 191 -34.08 20.34 75.36
N GLY A 192 -33.55 20.79 74.21
CA GLY A 192 -33.56 20.07 72.93
C GLY A 192 -32.24 19.37 72.66
N SER A 193 -32.27 18.04 72.47
CA SER A 193 -31.08 17.19 72.36
C SER A 193 -30.68 16.91 70.90
N GLY A 194 -30.49 17.97 70.12
CA GLY A 194 -30.21 17.88 68.67
C GLY A 194 -28.75 17.55 68.32
N VAL A 195 -28.43 17.68 67.03
CA VAL A 195 -27.07 17.58 66.48
C VAL A 195 -26.63 18.95 65.98
N ARG A 196 -25.49 19.43 66.48
CA ARG A 196 -24.76 20.61 65.98
C ARG A 196 -23.52 20.15 65.19
N PHE A 197 -22.76 21.08 64.63
CA PHE A 197 -21.39 20.78 64.19
C PHE A 197 -20.37 21.71 64.82
N HIS A 198 -19.19 21.18 65.11
CA HIS A 198 -18.00 21.94 65.45
C HIS A 198 -17.00 21.84 64.31
N ALA A 199 -16.46 22.98 63.90
CA ALA A 199 -15.36 23.05 62.95
C ALA A 199 -14.12 23.61 63.64
N HIS A 200 -13.01 22.91 63.48
CA HIS A 200 -11.69 23.33 63.93
C HIS A 200 -10.78 23.38 62.70
N ALA A 201 -10.19 24.54 62.44
CA ALA A 201 -9.29 24.78 61.33
C ALA A 201 -7.96 25.40 61.79
N VAL A 202 -6.93 25.20 60.99
CA VAL A 202 -5.58 25.70 61.20
C VAL A 202 -5.13 26.43 59.93
N HIS A 203 -4.63 27.66 60.11
CA HIS A 203 -4.16 28.54 59.06
C HIS A 203 -2.64 28.44 58.91
N LEU A 204 -2.18 28.28 57.67
CA LEU A 204 -0.77 28.21 57.28
C LEU A 204 -0.47 29.44 56.41
N PRO A 205 0.44 30.35 56.81
CA PRO A 205 0.76 31.54 56.02
C PRO A 205 1.30 31.23 54.61
N PRO A 206 1.22 32.18 53.66
CA PRO A 206 1.70 31.98 52.30
C PRO A 206 3.16 31.54 52.26
N GLY A 207 3.46 30.48 51.49
CA GLY A 207 4.81 29.92 51.37
C GLY A 207 5.32 29.08 52.56
N VAL A 208 4.51 28.88 53.62
CA VAL A 208 4.89 28.03 54.76
C VAL A 208 4.42 26.58 54.52
N PRO A 209 5.34 25.59 54.41
CA PRO A 209 4.96 24.19 54.28
C PRO A 209 4.51 23.60 55.63
N LEU A 210 3.95 22.38 55.59
CA LEU A 210 3.69 21.61 56.81
C LEU A 210 5.00 21.13 57.48
N PRO A 211 5.02 20.96 58.82
CA PRO A 211 6.14 20.37 59.53
C PRO A 211 6.54 19.00 58.98
N ASP A 212 7.85 18.73 58.98
CA ASP A 212 8.51 17.54 58.42
C ASP A 212 8.19 17.30 56.93
N ASP A 213 7.94 18.37 56.17
CA ASP A 213 7.67 18.36 54.72
C ASP A 213 6.45 17.48 54.33
N ARG A 214 5.45 17.40 55.22
CA ARG A 214 4.27 16.53 55.06
C ARG A 214 3.23 17.03 54.06
N LEU A 215 2.32 16.14 53.65
CA LEU A 215 1.18 16.45 52.80
C LEU A 215 -0.12 16.60 53.61
N PRO A 216 -1.05 17.52 53.23
CA PRO A 216 -2.21 17.88 54.06
C PRO A 216 -3.13 16.73 54.45
N VAL A 217 -3.24 15.68 53.60
CA VAL A 217 -4.06 14.50 53.91
C VAL A 217 -3.58 13.74 55.15
N GLU A 218 -2.29 13.77 55.46
CA GLU A 218 -1.69 13.02 56.56
C GLU A 218 -2.15 13.53 57.94
N ALA A 219 -2.59 14.79 58.00
CA ALA A 219 -3.16 15.38 59.21
C ALA A 219 -4.60 14.91 59.51
N TRP A 220 -5.31 14.21 58.61
CA TRP A 220 -6.70 13.73 58.76
C TRP A 220 -7.01 13.07 60.11
N ARG A 221 -6.03 12.34 60.69
CA ARG A 221 -6.16 11.64 61.98
C ARG A 221 -5.35 12.27 63.13
N SER A 222 -4.84 13.49 63.00
CA SER A 222 -4.05 14.14 64.06
C SER A 222 -4.82 14.16 65.39
N PRO A 223 -4.21 13.75 66.52
CA PRO A 223 -4.90 13.70 67.80
C PRO A 223 -5.21 15.09 68.38
N HIS A 224 -4.69 16.16 67.76
CA HIS A 224 -4.89 17.55 68.17
C HIS A 224 -6.15 18.20 67.57
N TRP A 225 -6.93 17.47 66.74
CA TRP A 225 -8.20 17.99 66.25
C TRP A 225 -9.25 18.07 67.37
N ALA A 226 -9.43 19.28 67.92
CA ALA A 226 -10.49 19.59 68.88
C ALA A 226 -11.88 19.06 68.47
N ALA A 227 -12.60 18.48 69.43
CA ALA A 227 -13.96 17.98 69.28
C ALA A 227 -15.02 18.93 69.88
N ALA A 228 -14.60 20.06 70.45
CA ALA A 228 -15.44 21.07 71.09
C ALA A 228 -14.75 22.44 71.07
N THR A 229 -15.55 23.51 71.18
CA THR A 229 -15.06 24.88 71.34
C THR A 229 -14.17 25.03 72.58
N PRO A 230 -13.00 25.68 72.48
CA PRO A 230 -12.13 25.93 73.63
C PRO A 230 -12.76 26.93 74.61
N GLY A 231 -12.34 26.89 75.88
CA GLY A 231 -12.92 27.71 76.95
C GLY A 231 -12.56 29.20 76.94
N GLY A 232 -11.80 29.67 75.94
CA GLY A 232 -11.35 31.06 75.82
C GLY A 232 -11.39 31.57 74.37
N PRO A 233 -11.47 32.89 74.14
CA PRO A 233 -11.70 33.48 72.82
C PRO A 233 -10.48 33.45 71.89
N ALA A 234 -9.27 33.26 72.45
CA ALA A 234 -8.04 33.05 71.72
C ALA A 234 -7.51 31.65 72.07
N PRO A 235 -7.33 30.73 71.10
CA PRO A 235 -6.70 29.43 71.32
C PRO A 235 -5.17 29.58 71.30
N ASP A 236 -4.48 28.81 72.15
CA ASP A 236 -3.01 28.70 72.09
C ASP A 236 -2.57 28.17 70.72
N PRO A 237 -1.61 28.79 70.01
CA PRO A 237 -1.27 28.38 68.65
C PRO A 237 -0.61 26.99 68.59
N LEU A 238 -0.87 26.24 67.51
CA LEU A 238 -0.73 24.78 67.46
C LEU A 238 0.32 24.33 66.44
N THR A 239 1.22 23.41 66.83
CA THR A 239 1.93 22.55 65.88
C THR A 239 1.06 21.31 65.61
N LEU A 240 0.81 20.97 64.35
CA LEU A 240 0.06 19.76 63.95
C LEU A 240 1.02 18.56 63.75
N PRO A 241 1.15 17.62 64.71
CA PRO A 241 1.79 16.33 64.44
C PRO A 241 0.86 15.41 63.62
N PRO A 242 1.39 14.33 63.02
CA PRO A 242 0.57 13.37 62.28
C PRO A 242 -0.44 12.64 63.17
N GLY A 243 -1.36 11.90 62.55
CA GLY A 243 -2.21 10.96 63.28
C GLY A 243 -1.41 9.85 63.97
N PRO A 244 -1.92 9.25 65.06
CA PRO A 244 -1.27 8.12 65.74
C PRO A 244 -1.26 6.84 64.88
N THR A 245 -2.04 6.85 63.79
CA THR A 245 -2.05 5.89 62.70
C THR A 245 -1.97 6.73 61.42
N PRO A 246 -0.89 6.67 60.62
CA PRO A 246 -0.75 7.51 59.44
C PRO A 246 -1.75 7.09 58.35
N VAL A 247 -2.10 7.99 57.44
CA VAL A 247 -3.01 7.69 56.33
C VAL A 247 -2.41 6.68 55.33
N SER A 248 -1.08 6.50 55.36
CA SER A 248 -0.36 5.46 54.62
C SER A 248 -0.63 4.03 55.12
N GLU A 249 -1.10 3.83 56.36
CA GLU A 249 -1.30 2.49 56.91
C GLU A 249 -2.50 1.77 56.27
N GLY A 250 -2.20 0.66 55.58
CA GLY A 250 -3.21 -0.13 54.86
C GLY A 250 -3.61 0.44 53.49
N LEU A 251 -2.84 1.37 52.90
CA LEU A 251 -3.10 1.86 51.54
C LEU A 251 -3.05 0.75 50.49
N ASP A 252 -2.13 -0.21 50.62
CA ASP A 252 -2.01 -1.35 49.70
C ASP A 252 -3.27 -2.23 49.69
N ASP A 253 -3.80 -2.58 50.86
CA ASP A 253 -5.05 -3.34 50.98
C ASP A 253 -6.26 -2.54 50.49
N PHE A 254 -6.29 -1.24 50.75
CA PHE A 254 -7.30 -0.35 50.21
C PHE A 254 -7.26 -0.33 48.67
N ALA A 255 -6.08 -0.16 48.09
CA ALA A 255 -5.89 -0.10 46.64
C ALA A 255 -6.22 -1.45 45.97
N VAL A 256 -5.83 -2.57 46.56
CA VAL A 256 -6.25 -3.91 46.11
C VAL A 256 -7.78 -4.04 46.16
N SER A 257 -8.44 -3.59 47.25
CA SER A 257 -9.91 -3.60 47.36
C SER A 257 -10.62 -2.71 46.33
N ARG A 258 -9.97 -1.62 45.90
CA ARG A 258 -10.47 -0.66 44.92
C ARG A 258 -9.88 -0.85 43.52
N GLY A 259 -9.25 -2.00 43.26
CA GLY A 259 -8.51 -2.31 42.03
C GLY A 259 -9.21 -1.95 40.71
N PRO A 260 -10.54 -2.15 40.53
CA PRO A 260 -11.26 -1.76 39.31
C PRO A 260 -11.39 -0.26 39.06
N TRP A 261 -11.26 0.59 40.08
CA TRP A 261 -11.42 2.05 39.97
C TRP A 261 -10.09 2.81 39.91
N LEU A 262 -9.00 2.22 40.42
CA LEU A 262 -7.69 2.87 40.56
C LEU A 262 -7.25 3.68 39.34
N ALA A 263 -7.26 3.09 38.14
CA ALA A 263 -6.74 3.75 36.93
C ALA A 263 -7.58 4.98 36.53
N ALA A 264 -8.91 4.90 36.66
CA ALA A 264 -9.80 6.01 36.33
C ALA A 264 -9.68 7.14 37.36
N VAL A 265 -9.67 6.80 38.65
CA VAL A 265 -9.50 7.78 39.73
C VAL A 265 -8.13 8.44 39.68
N LEU A 266 -7.04 7.70 39.48
CA LEU A 266 -5.69 8.28 39.40
C LEU A 266 -5.50 9.16 38.16
N ALA A 267 -6.14 8.85 37.02
CA ALA A 267 -6.16 9.72 35.84
C ALA A 267 -6.90 11.04 36.10
N ASP A 268 -8.04 11.00 36.79
CA ASP A 268 -8.78 12.20 37.17
C ASP A 268 -8.07 13.03 38.24
N LEU A 269 -7.45 12.40 39.24
CA LEU A 269 -6.66 13.08 40.26
C LEU A 269 -5.36 13.67 39.68
N ARG A 270 -4.75 13.03 38.67
CA ARG A 270 -3.66 13.63 37.87
C ARG A 270 -4.12 14.90 37.18
N ARG A 271 -5.21 14.86 36.40
CA ARG A 271 -5.74 16.03 35.69
C ARG A 271 -6.21 17.14 36.65
N ALA A 272 -6.77 16.78 37.80
CA ALA A 272 -7.08 17.72 38.88
C ALA A 272 -5.84 18.34 39.54
N SER A 273 -4.66 17.72 39.45
CA SER A 273 -3.41 18.31 39.96
C SER A 273 -2.74 19.30 39.01
N ASP A 274 -3.20 19.37 37.76
CA ASP A 274 -2.62 20.23 36.72
C ASP A 274 -2.95 21.71 36.94
N ALA A 275 -2.06 22.61 36.55
CA ALA A 275 -2.29 24.04 36.65
C ALA A 275 -3.32 24.53 35.62
N GLU A 276 -3.30 23.99 34.39
CA GLU A 276 -4.10 24.51 33.27
C GLU A 276 -5.47 23.84 33.18
N GLU A 277 -5.53 22.50 33.10
CA GLU A 277 -6.81 21.76 33.05
C GLU A 277 -7.66 21.97 34.32
N GLY A 278 -7.00 22.07 35.48
CA GLY A 278 -7.63 22.19 36.80
C GLY A 278 -8.39 23.51 37.03
N ALA A 279 -8.31 24.48 36.12
CA ALA A 279 -9.05 25.74 36.18
C ALA A 279 -10.40 25.71 35.43
N GLY A 280 -10.58 24.80 34.46
CA GLY A 280 -11.76 24.78 33.59
C GLY A 280 -12.77 23.66 33.85
N GLY A 281 -12.31 22.50 34.37
CA GLY A 281 -13.17 21.33 34.59
C GLY A 281 -13.42 21.05 36.07
N GLY A 282 -14.65 21.33 36.53
CA GLY A 282 -15.10 21.20 37.94
C GLY A 282 -14.80 19.87 38.66
N PRO A 283 -15.02 19.82 40.00
CA PRO A 283 -14.37 18.87 40.91
C PRO A 283 -14.48 17.40 40.52
N VAL A 284 -13.42 16.65 40.86
CA VAL A 284 -13.43 15.19 40.87
C VAL A 284 -14.20 14.74 42.11
N VAL A 285 -15.32 14.06 41.90
CA VAL A 285 -16.23 13.63 42.97
C VAL A 285 -15.94 12.17 43.32
N LEU A 286 -15.50 11.92 44.55
CA LEU A 286 -15.23 10.60 45.09
C LEU A 286 -16.39 10.16 45.98
N VAL A 287 -17.12 9.14 45.56
CA VAL A 287 -18.28 8.61 46.30
C VAL A 287 -17.87 7.35 47.06
N GLU A 288 -17.83 7.48 48.37
CA GLU A 288 -17.48 6.40 49.30
C GLU A 288 -18.45 6.37 50.49
N ARG A 289 -18.56 5.22 51.15
CA ARG A 289 -19.42 5.09 52.36
C ARG A 289 -18.80 5.72 53.61
N GLN A 290 -17.50 6.03 53.57
CA GLN A 290 -16.77 6.61 54.70
C GLN A 290 -15.80 7.68 54.20
N CYS A 291 -15.77 8.84 54.86
CA CYS A 291 -14.80 9.91 54.60
C CYS A 291 -13.34 9.43 54.74
N ALA A 292 -13.10 8.38 55.52
CA ALA A 292 -11.80 7.74 55.65
C ALA A 292 -11.34 7.05 54.36
N ASP A 293 -12.24 6.55 53.52
CA ASP A 293 -11.90 5.98 52.22
C ASP A 293 -11.59 7.09 51.19
N VAL A 294 -12.28 8.23 51.27
CA VAL A 294 -11.90 9.44 50.51
C VAL A 294 -10.50 9.93 50.90
N ALA A 295 -10.19 9.95 52.21
CA ALA A 295 -8.85 10.28 52.70
C ALA A 295 -7.79 9.25 52.24
N ARG A 296 -8.13 7.96 52.14
CA ARG A 296 -7.23 6.94 51.56
C ARG A 296 -7.00 7.14 50.06
N TRP A 297 -8.02 7.50 49.27
CA TRP A 297 -7.85 7.88 47.87
C TRP A 297 -6.88 9.05 47.69
N LEU A 298 -7.01 10.08 48.53
CA LEU A 298 -6.07 11.22 48.57
C LEU A 298 -4.67 10.79 49.04
N GLY A 299 -4.57 9.81 49.94
CA GLY A 299 -3.31 9.17 50.35
C GLY A 299 -2.61 8.41 49.21
N LEU A 300 -3.36 7.61 48.43
CA LEU A 300 -2.84 6.96 47.22
C LEU A 300 -2.29 8.00 46.25
N ALA A 301 -3.06 9.05 45.96
CA ALA A 301 -2.62 10.14 45.08
C ALA A 301 -1.38 10.85 45.62
N SER A 302 -1.31 11.11 46.93
CA SER A 302 -0.16 11.74 47.60
C SER A 302 1.15 10.96 47.44
N VAL A 303 1.09 9.62 47.43
CA VAL A 303 2.26 8.76 47.18
C VAL A 303 2.55 8.61 45.68
N THR A 304 1.52 8.63 44.83
CA THR A 304 1.63 8.38 43.37
C THR A 304 2.10 9.60 42.57
N LEU A 305 1.56 10.79 42.86
CA LEU A 305 1.84 12.02 42.11
C LEU A 305 3.21 12.61 42.49
N PRO A 306 3.86 13.39 41.60
CA PRO A 306 4.96 14.29 41.99
C PRO A 306 4.53 15.24 43.11
N ARG A 307 5.46 15.63 43.97
CA ARG A 307 5.17 16.43 45.18
C ARG A 307 4.37 17.71 44.87
N GLU A 308 4.84 18.51 43.92
CA GLU A 308 4.17 19.76 43.54
C GLU A 308 2.73 19.55 43.06
N SER A 309 2.47 18.43 42.37
CA SER A 309 1.14 18.06 41.91
C SER A 309 0.24 17.66 43.08
N ALA A 310 0.76 16.88 44.04
CA ALA A 310 0.02 16.52 45.25
C ALA A 310 -0.35 17.76 46.09
N GLU A 311 0.54 18.75 46.21
CA GLU A 311 0.26 19.99 46.96
C GLU A 311 -0.77 20.92 46.30
N ARG A 312 -1.00 20.80 44.98
CA ARG A 312 -2.02 21.55 44.22
C ARG A 312 -3.43 20.98 44.37
N LEU A 313 -3.59 19.76 44.90
CA LEU A 313 -4.89 19.14 45.13
C LEU A 313 -5.58 19.70 46.38
N THR A 314 -6.33 20.79 46.24
CA THR A 314 -7.32 21.18 47.26
C THR A 314 -8.45 20.16 47.32
N PHE A 315 -8.91 19.83 48.52
CA PHE A 315 -9.90 18.78 48.73
C PHE A 315 -10.86 19.06 49.89
N THR A 316 -12.01 18.38 49.90
CA THR A 316 -12.74 18.03 51.13
C THR A 316 -13.14 16.56 51.10
N THR A 317 -13.05 15.85 52.23
CA THR A 317 -13.50 14.45 52.37
C THR A 317 -15.01 14.28 52.49
N TYR A 318 -15.76 15.39 52.64
CA TYR A 318 -17.23 15.38 52.66
C TYR A 318 -17.82 16.76 52.30
N THR A 319 -18.80 16.75 51.39
CA THR A 319 -19.75 17.85 51.16
C THR A 319 -21.08 17.26 50.68
N ARG A 320 -22.16 18.05 50.80
CA ARG A 320 -23.47 17.79 50.16
C ARG A 320 -23.73 18.67 48.94
N ARG A 321 -22.81 19.60 48.65
CA ARG A 321 -22.89 20.58 47.56
C ARG A 321 -21.58 20.56 46.74
N PRO A 322 -21.31 19.46 46.01
CA PRO A 322 -20.07 19.34 45.21
C PRO A 322 -19.98 20.39 44.11
N GLU A 323 -21.11 20.84 43.55
CA GLU A 323 -21.21 21.82 42.47
C GLU A 323 -20.77 23.24 42.86
N GLY A 324 -20.86 23.59 44.15
CA GLY A 324 -20.43 24.89 44.69
C GLY A 324 -19.05 24.88 45.35
N SER A 325 -18.27 23.81 45.23
CA SER A 325 -17.00 23.66 45.96
C SER A 325 -15.81 24.30 45.25
N VAL A 326 -14.99 25.03 46.01
CA VAL A 326 -13.65 25.52 45.57
C VAL A 326 -12.55 24.44 45.65
N SER A 327 -12.90 23.23 46.12
CA SER A 327 -11.98 22.09 46.13
C SER A 327 -11.87 21.46 44.76
N ARG A 328 -10.67 21.02 44.37
CA ARG A 328 -10.46 20.23 43.14
C ARG A 328 -10.93 18.78 43.27
N VAL A 329 -10.97 18.25 44.49
CA VAL A 329 -11.46 16.91 44.82
C VAL A 329 -12.51 16.99 45.93
N VAL A 330 -13.66 16.34 45.78
CA VAL A 330 -14.72 16.35 46.79
C VAL A 330 -15.22 14.95 47.12
N GLY A 331 -15.24 14.60 48.39
CA GLY A 331 -15.96 13.43 48.90
C GLY A 331 -17.45 13.74 49.04
N VAL A 332 -18.31 12.82 48.61
CA VAL A 332 -19.77 12.91 48.83
C VAL A 332 -20.32 11.57 49.30
N GLY A 333 -21.46 11.60 49.99
CA GLY A 333 -22.18 10.38 50.37
C GLY A 333 -22.83 9.69 49.15
N PRO A 334 -23.14 8.38 49.23
CA PRO A 334 -23.80 7.66 48.14
C PRO A 334 -25.13 8.29 47.68
N ASP A 335 -25.88 8.91 48.61
CA ASP A 335 -27.19 9.49 48.33
C ASP A 335 -27.12 10.77 47.48
N ASP A 336 -26.03 11.53 47.59
CA ASP A 336 -25.79 12.77 46.82
C ASP A 336 -25.11 12.50 45.45
N ALA A 337 -24.79 11.24 45.14
CA ALA A 337 -23.99 10.85 43.98
C ALA A 337 -24.70 11.01 42.62
N GLU A 338 -26.02 10.82 42.55
CA GLU A 338 -26.77 11.06 41.31
C GLU A 338 -26.96 12.58 41.06
N THR A 339 -27.12 13.39 42.11
CA THR A 339 -27.12 14.86 42.04
C THR A 339 -25.80 15.37 41.45
N ALA A 340 -24.67 14.85 41.93
CA ALA A 340 -23.34 15.19 41.43
C ALA A 340 -23.17 14.85 39.93
N ARG A 341 -23.74 13.73 39.46
CA ARG A 341 -23.71 13.37 38.03
C ARG A 341 -24.65 14.24 37.19
N ALA A 342 -25.83 14.57 37.70
CA ALA A 342 -26.77 15.48 37.04
C ALA A 342 -26.19 16.89 36.86
N ALA A 343 -25.30 17.32 37.76
CA ALA A 343 -24.51 18.54 37.64
C ALA A 343 -23.32 18.45 36.67
N GLY A 344 -23.13 17.32 35.97
CA GLY A 344 -22.05 17.14 34.98
C GLY A 344 -20.65 16.94 35.56
N LEU A 345 -20.53 16.67 36.86
CA LEU A 345 -19.23 16.48 37.52
C LEU A 345 -18.61 15.10 37.22
N ARG A 346 -17.29 14.96 37.46
CA ARG A 346 -16.55 13.71 37.22
C ARG A 346 -16.70 12.78 38.43
N VAL A 347 -17.76 11.97 38.45
CA VAL A 347 -18.18 11.15 39.62
C VAL A 347 -17.68 9.71 39.57
N HIS A 348 -16.86 9.33 40.56
CA HIS A 348 -16.38 7.96 40.78
C HIS A 348 -17.12 7.29 41.94
N VAL A 349 -17.95 6.28 41.64
CA VAL A 349 -18.63 5.46 42.66
C VAL A 349 -17.82 4.22 42.99
N CYS A 350 -16.85 4.40 43.88
CA CYS A 350 -15.82 3.42 44.24
C CYS A 350 -16.33 2.21 45.05
N ALA A 351 -17.62 2.16 45.37
CA ALA A 351 -18.32 1.03 46.00
C ALA A 351 -19.49 0.48 45.16
N GLY A 352 -19.57 0.85 43.87
CA GLY A 352 -20.68 0.55 42.96
C GLY A 352 -20.32 -0.43 41.85
N ARG A 353 -20.75 -0.12 40.62
CA ARG A 353 -20.29 -0.80 39.39
C ARG A 353 -18.90 -0.27 39.03
N ALA A 354 -17.99 -1.15 38.63
CA ALA A 354 -16.70 -0.76 38.05
C ALA A 354 -16.89 0.08 36.77
N PRO A 355 -15.99 1.04 36.46
CA PRO A 355 -16.03 1.80 35.22
C PRO A 355 -16.00 0.85 33.99
N VAL A 356 -16.77 1.21 32.96
CA VAL A 356 -16.83 0.44 31.71
C VAL A 356 -15.88 1.10 30.71
N GLY A 357 -14.80 0.40 30.40
CA GLY A 357 -13.62 0.97 29.73
C GLY A 357 -12.50 1.20 30.73
N GLY A 358 -11.27 0.81 30.36
CA GLY A 358 -10.08 1.22 31.10
C GLY A 358 -9.80 2.70 30.86
N ALA A 359 -9.07 3.35 31.77
CA ALA A 359 -8.56 4.68 31.48
C ALA A 359 -7.56 4.61 30.31
N ASP A 360 -7.74 5.44 29.29
CA ASP A 360 -6.78 5.56 28.19
C ASP A 360 -5.45 6.21 28.61
N ASP A 361 -5.40 6.74 29.84
CA ASP A 361 -4.19 7.21 30.52
C ASP A 361 -3.29 6.02 30.91
N VAL A 362 -2.29 5.76 30.07
CA VAL A 362 -1.33 4.65 30.21
C VAL A 362 -0.51 4.77 31.51
N TRP A 363 -0.22 5.98 31.98
CA TRP A 363 0.48 6.20 33.24
C TRP A 363 -0.40 5.79 34.43
N ALA A 364 -1.68 6.18 34.43
CA ALA A 364 -2.62 5.83 35.50
C ALA A 364 -2.98 4.34 35.49
N ALA A 365 -3.07 3.71 34.32
CA ALA A 365 -3.18 2.25 34.19
C ALA A 365 -1.97 1.53 34.79
N THR A 366 -0.75 2.02 34.53
CA THR A 366 0.48 1.49 35.12
C THR A 366 0.52 1.70 36.64
N ALA A 367 0.18 2.89 37.13
CA ALA A 367 0.11 3.19 38.56
C ALA A 367 -0.90 2.28 39.30
N ALA A 368 -2.04 1.99 38.67
CA ALA A 368 -3.02 1.04 39.19
C ALA A 368 -2.48 -0.42 39.26
N ARG A 369 -1.58 -0.82 38.34
CA ARG A 369 -0.89 -2.12 38.42
C ARG A 369 0.10 -2.14 39.59
N VAL A 370 0.94 -1.11 39.72
CA VAL A 370 1.92 -0.96 40.80
C VAL A 370 1.27 -1.06 42.19
N TRP A 371 0.17 -0.34 42.40
CA TRP A 371 -0.60 -0.42 43.66
C TRP A 371 -1.22 -1.81 43.90
N ARG A 372 -1.77 -2.46 42.86
CA ARG A 372 -2.35 -3.81 43.00
C ARG A 372 -1.30 -4.89 43.27
N SER A 373 -0.05 -4.65 42.92
CA SER A 373 1.11 -5.49 43.29
C SER A 373 1.67 -5.20 44.68
N ARG A 374 1.19 -4.15 45.37
CA ARG A 374 1.72 -3.65 46.65
C ARG A 374 3.19 -3.21 46.58
N SER A 375 3.54 -2.45 45.54
CA SER A 375 4.91 -1.99 45.27
C SER A 375 5.05 -0.46 45.17
N PRO A 376 4.55 0.34 46.14
CA PRO A 376 4.54 1.81 46.04
C PRO A 376 5.94 2.44 46.00
N GLU A 377 7.00 1.74 46.43
CA GLU A 377 8.39 2.17 46.30
C GLU A 377 8.81 2.44 44.84
N LEU A 378 8.19 1.75 43.88
CA LEU A 378 8.46 1.92 42.45
C LEU A 378 8.07 3.32 41.93
N PHE A 379 7.18 4.05 42.62
CA PHE A 379 6.89 5.45 42.30
C PHE A 379 8.06 6.39 42.63
N ARG A 380 8.95 6.02 43.56
CA ARG A 380 10.19 6.76 43.82
C ARG A 380 11.24 6.40 42.76
N GLU A 381 11.46 5.12 42.49
CA GLU A 381 12.44 4.69 41.47
C GLU A 381 12.10 5.23 40.06
N ALA A 382 10.82 5.30 39.70
CA ALA A 382 10.38 5.88 38.43
C ALA A 382 10.62 7.41 38.33
N ARG A 383 10.80 8.12 39.44
CA ARG A 383 11.18 9.57 39.48
C ARG A 383 12.68 9.79 39.43
N GLU A 384 13.49 8.75 39.66
CA GLU A 384 14.95 8.78 39.51
C GLU A 384 15.37 8.57 38.04
N LEU A 385 14.43 8.18 37.17
CA LEU A 385 14.61 8.02 35.72
C LEU A 385 14.25 9.31 34.95
N PRO A 386 14.94 9.63 33.83
CA PRO A 386 14.72 10.86 33.08
C PRO A 386 13.42 10.83 32.24
N GLY A 387 12.51 11.77 32.52
CA GLY A 387 11.30 12.01 31.73
C GLY A 387 10.48 13.18 32.27
N GLU A 388 9.47 13.59 31.49
CA GLU A 388 8.49 14.57 31.95
C GLU A 388 7.63 14.01 33.09
N PRO A 389 7.07 14.88 33.97
CA PRO A 389 6.05 14.49 34.93
C PRO A 389 4.94 13.67 34.27
N PHE A 390 4.59 12.52 34.86
CA PHE A 390 3.57 11.59 34.36
C PHE A 390 3.86 10.90 33.02
N ALA A 391 5.10 10.95 32.51
CA ALA A 391 5.49 10.07 31.41
C ALA A 391 5.24 8.60 31.80
N ALA A 392 4.51 7.86 30.96
CA ALA A 392 4.16 6.46 31.24
C ALA A 392 5.39 5.54 31.19
N GLY A 393 6.35 5.84 30.32
CA GLY A 393 7.55 5.03 30.07
C GLY A 393 8.38 4.69 31.31
N PRO A 394 8.89 5.69 32.08
CA PRO A 394 9.66 5.44 33.31
C PRO A 394 8.95 4.50 34.30
N LEU A 395 7.66 4.74 34.55
CA LEU A 395 6.90 3.93 35.49
C LEU A 395 6.65 2.51 34.96
N ALA A 396 6.38 2.37 33.66
CA ALA A 396 6.15 1.08 33.02
C ALA A 396 7.44 0.24 32.93
N VAL A 397 8.60 0.86 32.64
CA VAL A 397 9.91 0.18 32.71
C VAL A 397 10.20 -0.30 34.13
N THR A 398 10.05 0.56 35.15
CA THR A 398 10.30 0.19 36.55
C THR A 398 9.36 -0.93 37.01
N ALA A 399 8.08 -0.90 36.62
CA ALA A 399 7.13 -1.95 36.93
C ALA A 399 7.46 -3.29 36.23
N LEU A 400 7.86 -3.27 34.95
CA LEU A 400 8.30 -4.48 34.22
C LEU A 400 9.59 -5.06 34.82
N CYS A 401 10.56 -4.23 35.20
CA CYS A 401 11.78 -4.67 35.87
C CYS A 401 11.52 -5.28 37.26
N ALA A 402 10.40 -4.93 37.90
CA ALA A 402 9.91 -5.53 39.14
C ALA A 402 9.01 -6.77 38.91
N GLY A 403 8.83 -7.22 37.67
CA GLY A 403 8.02 -8.41 37.33
C GLY A 403 6.51 -8.17 37.31
N ILE A 404 6.05 -6.91 37.29
CA ILE A 404 4.62 -6.58 37.27
C ILE A 404 4.06 -6.73 35.85
N VAL A 405 3.06 -7.59 35.69
CA VAL A 405 2.40 -7.83 34.39
C VAL A 405 1.55 -6.61 33.98
N LEU A 406 1.95 -5.96 32.89
CA LEU A 406 1.26 -4.80 32.29
C LEU A 406 0.58 -5.16 30.95
N GLY A 407 -0.37 -4.32 30.52
CA GLY A 407 -1.05 -4.44 29.22
C GLY A 407 -0.21 -3.92 28.03
N PRO A 408 -0.69 -4.10 26.78
CA PRO A 408 0.06 -3.79 25.56
C PRO A 408 0.37 -2.29 25.41
N LYS A 409 -0.51 -1.38 25.86
CA LYS A 409 -0.24 0.08 25.83
C LYS A 409 0.93 0.43 26.74
N GLU A 410 0.95 -0.14 27.94
CA GLU A 410 2.00 0.07 28.93
C GLU A 410 3.34 -0.53 28.48
N ARG A 411 3.32 -1.75 27.90
CA ARG A 411 4.52 -2.41 27.34
C ARG A 411 5.10 -1.62 26.16
N ALA A 412 4.26 -1.13 25.26
CA ALA A 412 4.68 -0.26 24.16
C ALA A 412 5.29 1.07 24.67
N ALA A 413 4.71 1.68 25.72
CA ALA A 413 5.23 2.90 26.34
C ALA A 413 6.60 2.68 27.02
N ALA A 414 6.80 1.53 27.68
CA ALA A 414 8.08 1.15 28.27
C ALA A 414 9.16 0.96 27.20
N ALA A 415 8.87 0.18 26.15
CA ALA A 415 9.80 -0.07 25.05
C ALA A 415 10.16 1.22 24.28
N GLY A 416 9.17 2.06 24.00
CA GLY A 416 9.38 3.34 23.32
C GLY A 416 10.27 4.31 24.10
N TRP A 417 10.00 4.51 25.40
CA TRP A 417 10.82 5.41 26.23
C TRP A 417 12.27 4.92 26.37
N ALA A 418 12.48 3.60 26.45
CA ALA A 418 13.81 3.00 26.50
C ALA A 418 14.55 3.10 25.16
N ALA A 419 13.84 3.00 24.03
CA ALA A 419 14.40 3.20 22.69
C ALA A 419 14.91 4.64 22.48
N ASP A 420 14.15 5.64 22.94
CA ASP A 420 14.56 7.05 22.93
C ASP A 420 15.79 7.32 23.82
N ARG A 421 15.98 6.54 24.89
CA ARG A 421 16.91 6.79 25.98
C ARG A 421 17.77 5.55 26.32
N PRO A 422 18.56 5.01 25.36
CA PRO A 422 19.28 3.74 25.53
C PRO A 422 20.36 3.75 26.62
N TYR A 423 20.70 4.92 27.18
CA TYR A 423 21.66 5.09 28.27
C TYR A 423 21.00 5.40 29.63
N ALA A 424 19.66 5.42 29.72
CA ALA A 424 18.93 5.70 30.97
C ALA A 424 18.76 4.47 31.89
N LEU A 425 19.15 3.28 31.41
CA LEU A 425 19.10 2.02 32.14
C LEU A 425 20.50 1.39 32.18
N ASP A 426 20.84 0.78 33.31
CA ASP A 426 22.01 -0.09 33.41
C ASP A 426 21.76 -1.45 32.71
N ALA A 427 22.82 -2.21 32.47
CA ALA A 427 22.74 -3.49 31.77
C ALA A 427 21.83 -4.52 32.43
N LYS A 428 21.63 -4.47 33.76
CA LYS A 428 20.71 -5.35 34.47
C LYS A 428 19.26 -4.93 34.22
N ARG A 429 18.93 -3.66 34.42
CA ARG A 429 17.58 -3.11 34.15
C ARG A 429 17.19 -3.30 32.67
N THR A 430 18.12 -3.11 31.74
CA THR A 430 17.90 -3.40 30.30
C THR A 430 17.59 -4.88 30.05
N GLY A 431 18.34 -5.81 30.66
CA GLY A 431 18.05 -7.25 30.56
C GLY A 431 16.68 -7.62 31.12
N GLN A 432 16.33 -7.12 32.31
CA GLN A 432 15.02 -7.35 32.93
C GLN A 432 13.85 -6.78 32.10
N LEU A 433 14.04 -5.61 31.47
CA LEU A 433 13.05 -5.03 30.57
C LEU A 433 12.84 -5.90 29.32
N VAL A 434 13.91 -6.40 28.70
CA VAL A 434 13.80 -7.31 27.54
C VAL A 434 13.11 -8.61 27.91
N GLU A 435 13.49 -9.24 29.02
CA GLU A 435 12.87 -10.48 29.52
C GLU A 435 11.35 -10.30 29.71
N ALA A 436 10.95 -9.19 30.36
CA ALA A 436 9.53 -8.89 30.61
C ALA A 436 8.73 -8.61 29.32
N LEU A 437 9.33 -7.93 28.32
CA LEU A 437 8.68 -7.65 27.03
C LEU A 437 8.58 -8.91 26.14
N THR A 438 9.59 -9.77 26.17
CA THR A 438 9.71 -10.94 25.28
C THR A 438 9.12 -12.23 25.88
N SER A 439 8.64 -12.16 27.13
CA SER A 439 7.98 -13.26 27.84
C SER A 439 6.97 -14.05 26.97
N PRO A 440 7.03 -15.39 26.97
CA PRO A 440 6.14 -16.23 26.18
C PRO A 440 4.71 -16.32 26.75
N ALA A 441 4.45 -15.78 27.94
CA ALA A 441 3.13 -15.77 28.58
C ALA A 441 2.24 -14.58 28.14
N VAL A 442 2.59 -13.92 27.03
CA VAL A 442 1.95 -12.68 26.55
C VAL A 442 1.33 -12.92 25.17
N ASP A 443 0.06 -13.32 25.18
CA ASP A 443 -0.74 -13.58 23.98
C ASP A 443 -1.46 -12.32 23.43
N ASP A 444 -1.52 -11.22 24.19
CA ASP A 444 -2.28 -10.00 23.87
C ASP A 444 -1.46 -8.89 23.16
N ARG A 445 -0.41 -9.28 22.41
CA ARG A 445 0.49 -8.35 21.72
C ARG A 445 -0.22 -7.57 20.60
N THR A 446 0.27 -6.36 20.33
CA THR A 446 -0.31 -5.44 19.33
C THR A 446 0.76 -4.84 18.41
N GLY A 447 0.37 -4.37 17.22
CA GLY A 447 1.29 -3.77 16.24
C GLY A 447 2.19 -2.69 16.86
N ALA A 448 1.61 -1.72 17.56
CA ALA A 448 2.33 -0.62 18.22
C ALA A 448 3.32 -1.09 19.32
N GLU A 449 3.09 -2.26 19.92
CA GLU A 449 4.04 -2.89 20.85
C GLU A 449 5.24 -3.48 20.10
N PHE A 450 5.00 -4.18 18.99
CA PHE A 450 6.09 -4.67 18.13
C PHE A 450 6.87 -3.52 17.47
N ASP A 451 6.21 -2.44 17.03
CA ASP A 451 6.87 -1.27 16.46
C ASP A 451 7.79 -0.58 17.51
N ALA A 452 7.34 -0.52 18.77
CA ALA A 452 8.14 0.00 19.88
C ALA A 452 9.29 -0.95 20.26
N ALA A 453 9.07 -2.27 20.21
CA ALA A 453 10.09 -3.28 20.41
C ALA A 453 11.16 -3.29 19.28
N GLY A 454 10.77 -3.00 18.04
CA GLY A 454 11.69 -2.82 16.91
C GLY A 454 12.61 -1.62 17.10
N ARG A 455 12.05 -0.45 17.48
CA ARG A 455 12.86 0.72 17.85
C ARG A 455 13.77 0.45 19.05
N LEU A 456 13.30 -0.29 20.07
CA LEU A 456 14.13 -0.69 21.20
C LEU A 456 15.27 -1.62 20.75
N PHE A 457 14.99 -2.61 19.91
CA PHE A 457 16.02 -3.49 19.36
C PHE A 457 17.10 -2.68 18.61
N GLY A 458 16.71 -1.80 17.67
CA GLY A 458 17.65 -0.93 16.95
C GLY A 458 18.40 0.06 17.84
N ALA A 459 17.83 0.42 19.00
CA ALA A 459 18.50 1.24 20.02
C ALA A 459 19.47 0.45 20.93
N LEU A 460 19.38 -0.89 20.97
CA LEU A 460 20.27 -1.75 21.73
C LEU A 460 21.29 -2.51 20.85
N GLU A 461 21.02 -2.65 19.55
CA GLU A 461 21.92 -3.23 18.55
C GLU A 461 23.29 -2.52 18.57
N GLY A 462 24.37 -3.31 18.65
CA GLY A 462 25.74 -2.81 18.79
C GLY A 462 26.08 -2.12 20.13
N ARG A 463 25.10 -1.94 21.04
CA ARG A 463 25.31 -1.35 22.38
C ARG A 463 25.24 -2.39 23.50
N CYS A 464 24.43 -3.44 23.33
CA CYS A 464 24.30 -4.56 24.26
C CYS A 464 24.84 -5.87 23.66
N PRO A 465 25.23 -6.86 24.48
CA PRO A 465 25.56 -8.21 24.00
C PRO A 465 24.39 -8.87 23.30
N ALA A 466 24.66 -9.72 22.30
CA ALA A 466 23.63 -10.43 21.54
C ALA A 466 22.66 -11.24 22.42
N SER A 467 23.13 -11.84 23.51
CA SER A 467 22.28 -12.57 24.46
C SER A 467 21.23 -11.70 25.18
N VAL A 468 21.38 -10.37 25.18
CA VAL A 468 20.39 -9.42 25.71
C VAL A 468 19.39 -8.99 24.62
N THR A 469 19.79 -8.95 23.35
CA THR A 469 18.93 -8.47 22.24
C THR A 469 18.26 -9.59 21.44
N ALA A 470 18.81 -10.81 21.46
CA ALA A 470 18.28 -11.98 20.75
C ALA A 470 16.81 -12.30 21.10
N PRO A 471 16.31 -12.16 22.35
CA PRO A 471 14.89 -12.37 22.64
C PRO A 471 13.97 -11.38 21.90
N LEU A 472 14.40 -10.11 21.73
CA LEU A 472 13.65 -9.13 20.93
C LEU A 472 13.67 -9.51 19.45
N ALA A 473 14.84 -9.87 18.92
CA ALA A 473 15.00 -10.28 17.53
C ALA A 473 14.15 -11.53 17.20
N ALA A 474 14.15 -12.51 18.10
CA ALA A 474 13.33 -13.72 18.03
C ALA A 474 11.83 -13.42 18.06
N MET A 475 11.39 -12.47 18.90
CA MET A 475 10.00 -12.03 18.98
C MET A 475 9.55 -11.32 17.68
N LEU A 476 10.33 -10.35 17.21
CA LEU A 476 10.05 -9.58 15.99
C LEU A 476 10.01 -10.48 14.75
N VAL A 477 10.94 -11.43 14.62
CA VAL A 477 10.95 -12.37 13.50
C VAL A 477 9.87 -13.43 13.63
N THR A 478 9.51 -13.89 14.83
CA THR A 478 8.35 -14.80 15.00
C THR A 478 7.05 -14.13 14.56
N GLU A 479 6.88 -12.83 14.85
CA GLU A 479 5.73 -12.05 14.37
C GLU A 479 5.79 -11.84 12.84
N ALA A 480 6.95 -11.53 12.28
CA ALA A 480 7.13 -11.43 10.83
C ALA A 480 6.85 -12.77 10.10
N VAL A 481 7.14 -13.92 10.72
CA VAL A 481 6.76 -15.24 10.18
C VAL A 481 5.27 -15.54 10.36
N ARG A 482 4.56 -14.92 11.31
CA ARG A 482 3.12 -15.14 11.51
C ARG A 482 2.21 -14.12 10.83
N GLY A 483 2.76 -12.97 10.43
CA GLY A 483 2.13 -12.02 9.51
C GLY A 483 1.07 -11.10 10.11
N GLY A 484 0.99 -10.95 11.44
CA GLY A 484 0.05 -10.05 12.10
C GLY A 484 0.41 -8.57 12.00
N ASN A 485 1.71 -8.23 11.87
CA ASN A 485 2.18 -6.88 11.50
C ASN A 485 3.08 -6.91 10.26
N GLY A 486 2.57 -6.39 9.13
CA GLY A 486 3.28 -6.32 7.86
C GLY A 486 4.26 -5.14 7.71
N SER A 487 4.36 -4.25 8.70
CA SER A 487 5.21 -3.04 8.66
C SER A 487 6.48 -3.16 9.49
N LEU A 488 6.84 -4.36 9.96
CA LEU A 488 7.99 -4.57 10.84
C LEU A 488 9.33 -4.40 10.11
N GLU A 489 10.13 -3.44 10.57
CA GLU A 489 11.57 -3.43 10.32
C GLU A 489 12.20 -4.71 10.90
N LEU A 490 12.86 -5.48 10.04
CA LEU A 490 13.51 -6.73 10.45
C LEU A 490 14.85 -6.44 11.15
N PRO A 491 15.20 -7.17 12.22
CA PRO A 491 16.55 -7.16 12.78
C PRO A 491 17.61 -7.52 11.72
N ARG A 492 18.85 -7.07 11.91
CA ARG A 492 19.95 -7.42 10.99
C ARG A 492 20.45 -8.85 11.19
N ARG A 493 21.26 -9.34 10.24
CA ARG A 493 21.79 -10.71 10.24
C ARG A 493 22.59 -11.04 11.49
N GLU A 494 23.38 -10.08 11.94
CA GLU A 494 24.26 -10.14 13.10
C GLU A 494 23.49 -10.45 14.39
N ALA A 495 22.19 -10.14 14.45
CA ALA A 495 21.31 -10.47 15.57
C ALA A 495 21.04 -11.98 15.75
N PHE A 496 21.36 -12.80 14.74
CA PHE A 496 21.16 -14.25 14.72
C PHE A 496 22.49 -15.02 14.65
N GLU A 497 23.64 -14.35 14.81
CA GLU A 497 24.96 -14.99 14.85
C GLU A 497 25.27 -15.55 16.25
N GLY A 498 24.57 -16.63 16.61
CA GLY A 498 24.72 -17.33 17.90
C GLY A 498 23.84 -18.57 18.01
N PRO A 499 23.96 -19.36 19.10
CA PRO A 499 23.08 -20.50 19.35
C PRO A 499 21.61 -20.07 19.47
N GLU A 500 21.33 -18.91 20.06
CA GLU A 500 19.98 -18.35 20.16
C GLU A 500 19.36 -18.08 18.77
N GLY A 501 20.18 -17.65 17.81
CA GLY A 501 19.75 -17.47 16.42
C GLY A 501 19.49 -18.79 15.71
N ALA A 502 20.29 -19.82 15.99
CA ALA A 502 20.09 -21.16 15.47
C ALA A 502 18.79 -21.80 15.98
N GLU A 503 18.44 -21.63 17.26
CA GLU A 503 17.15 -22.10 17.82
C GLU A 503 15.94 -21.43 17.16
N VAL A 504 16.04 -20.14 16.82
CA VAL A 504 15.00 -19.42 16.06
C VAL A 504 14.90 -19.95 14.63
N ALA A 505 16.03 -20.23 13.98
CA ALA A 505 16.07 -20.78 12.63
C ALA A 505 15.52 -22.22 12.56
N GLU A 506 15.85 -23.08 13.52
CA GLU A 506 15.32 -24.45 13.61
C GLU A 506 13.80 -24.45 13.83
N ARG A 507 13.31 -23.58 14.72
CA ARG A 507 11.88 -23.44 15.02
C ARG A 507 11.07 -22.88 13.85
N LEU A 508 11.53 -21.80 13.21
CA LEU A 508 10.76 -21.07 12.20
C LEU A 508 11.01 -21.54 10.77
N GLY A 509 12.15 -22.17 10.49
CA GLY A 509 12.50 -22.68 9.16
C GLY A 509 11.42 -23.58 8.53
N PRO A 510 10.85 -24.56 9.28
CA PRO A 510 9.73 -25.36 8.79
C PRO A 510 8.44 -24.56 8.54
N GLU A 511 8.12 -23.57 9.38
CA GLU A 511 6.96 -22.67 9.16
C GLU A 511 7.15 -21.88 7.85
N ILE A 512 8.33 -21.26 7.67
CA ILE A 512 8.68 -20.44 6.50
C ILE A 512 8.69 -21.27 5.21
N LEU A 513 9.35 -22.43 5.20
CA LEU A 513 9.44 -23.28 4.02
C LEU A 513 8.09 -23.88 3.64
N THR A 514 7.27 -24.27 4.63
CA THR A 514 5.91 -24.75 4.38
C THR A 514 5.05 -23.65 3.75
N GLU A 515 5.07 -22.42 4.30
CA GLU A 515 4.30 -21.32 3.73
C GLU A 515 4.80 -20.97 2.32
N LEU A 516 6.11 -20.79 2.11
CA LEU A 516 6.69 -20.51 0.79
C LEU A 516 6.32 -21.58 -0.25
N ALA A 517 6.40 -22.86 0.12
CA ALA A 517 6.07 -23.98 -0.75
C ALA A 517 4.58 -24.07 -1.10
N ASP A 518 3.68 -23.59 -0.24
CA ASP A 518 2.23 -23.68 -0.40
C ASP A 518 1.73 -23.06 -1.72
N THR A 519 0.74 -23.73 -2.31
CA THR A 519 0.06 -23.40 -3.56
C THR A 519 -1.43 -23.07 -3.36
N VAL A 520 -1.97 -23.20 -2.15
CA VAL A 520 -3.40 -23.06 -1.85
C VAL A 520 -3.77 -21.58 -1.63
N GLY A 521 -3.79 -20.83 -2.73
CA GLY A 521 -4.24 -19.44 -2.79
C GLY A 521 -3.16 -18.46 -3.23
N SER A 522 -3.59 -17.29 -3.72
CA SER A 522 -2.67 -16.23 -4.14
C SER A 522 -2.19 -15.45 -2.92
N ARG A 523 -1.01 -15.83 -2.39
CA ARG A 523 -0.26 -15.01 -1.43
C ARG A 523 0.12 -13.68 -2.09
N SER A 524 0.11 -12.59 -1.33
CA SER A 524 0.54 -11.29 -1.86
C SER A 524 2.04 -11.23 -2.11
N VAL A 525 2.46 -10.36 -3.03
CA VAL A 525 3.87 -10.08 -3.33
C VAL A 525 4.60 -9.68 -2.04
N ALA A 526 4.05 -8.71 -1.30
CA ALA A 526 4.66 -8.21 -0.07
C ALA A 526 4.91 -9.32 0.97
N ARG A 527 3.95 -10.24 1.15
CA ARG A 527 4.10 -11.39 2.06
C ARG A 527 5.17 -12.38 1.58
N THR A 528 5.25 -12.61 0.28
CA THR A 528 6.27 -13.50 -0.31
C THR A 528 7.67 -12.90 -0.18
N VAL A 529 7.82 -11.59 -0.41
CA VAL A 529 9.06 -10.84 -0.21
C VAL A 529 9.50 -10.87 1.26
N GLN A 530 8.58 -10.64 2.21
CA GLN A 530 8.84 -10.72 3.65
C GLN A 530 9.43 -12.09 4.05
N LEU A 531 8.80 -13.19 3.63
CA LEU A 531 9.28 -14.54 3.92
C LEU A 531 10.66 -14.85 3.32
N LEU A 532 10.95 -14.39 2.10
CA LEU A 532 12.27 -14.57 1.48
C LEU A 532 13.37 -13.78 2.20
N ARG A 533 13.07 -12.58 2.72
CA ARG A 533 14.01 -11.82 3.57
C ARG A 533 14.25 -12.53 4.90
N VAL A 534 13.19 -13.01 5.56
CA VAL A 534 13.32 -13.75 6.83
C VAL A 534 14.06 -15.09 6.67
N ALA A 535 13.82 -15.83 5.58
CA ALA A 535 14.55 -17.07 5.28
C ALA A 535 16.07 -16.82 5.19
N ARG A 536 16.48 -15.77 4.47
CA ARG A 536 17.87 -15.34 4.34
C ARG A 536 18.47 -14.86 5.66
N LEU A 537 17.70 -14.10 6.43
CA LEU A 537 18.06 -13.58 7.75
C LEU A 537 18.44 -14.72 8.70
N LEU A 538 17.57 -15.72 8.82
CA LEU A 538 17.76 -16.92 9.64
C LEU A 538 18.68 -17.97 9.01
N GLY A 539 19.13 -17.79 7.76
CA GLY A 539 20.02 -18.73 7.06
C GLY A 539 19.34 -20.04 6.61
N VAL A 540 18.02 -20.07 6.50
CA VAL A 540 17.23 -21.22 6.06
C VAL A 540 17.49 -21.49 4.58
N ASP A 541 17.94 -22.71 4.23
CA ASP A 541 18.17 -23.06 2.82
C ASP A 541 16.84 -23.35 2.10
N GLY A 542 16.37 -22.36 1.34
CA GLY A 542 15.18 -22.45 0.50
C GLY A 542 15.43 -22.89 -0.94
N ARG A 543 16.65 -23.29 -1.34
CA ARG A 543 17.02 -23.51 -2.76
C ARG A 543 16.09 -24.43 -3.53
N GLU A 544 15.60 -25.51 -2.92
CA GLU A 544 14.67 -26.45 -3.58
C GLU A 544 13.29 -25.82 -3.82
N SER A 545 12.84 -24.93 -2.93
CA SER A 545 11.57 -24.20 -3.06
C SER A 545 11.65 -23.01 -4.02
N LEU A 546 12.83 -22.39 -4.16
CA LEU A 546 13.01 -21.10 -4.83
C LEU A 546 12.44 -21.05 -6.26
N PRO A 547 12.64 -22.04 -7.15
CA PRO A 547 12.05 -22.01 -8.49
C PRO A 547 10.52 -21.92 -8.44
N GLY A 548 9.88 -22.77 -7.63
CA GLY A 548 8.41 -22.81 -7.50
C GLY A 548 7.83 -21.56 -6.82
N VAL A 549 8.56 -20.94 -5.88
CA VAL A 549 8.21 -19.63 -5.30
C VAL A 549 8.28 -18.54 -6.36
N VAL A 550 9.36 -18.52 -7.15
CA VAL A 550 9.62 -17.49 -8.15
C VAL A 550 8.66 -17.58 -9.35
N ASP A 551 8.36 -18.78 -9.84
CA ASP A 551 7.37 -18.99 -10.91
C ASP A 551 5.95 -18.59 -10.50
N ARG A 552 5.66 -18.47 -9.19
CA ARG A 552 4.44 -17.85 -8.65
C ARG A 552 4.57 -16.33 -8.44
N LEU A 553 5.73 -15.87 -7.95
CA LEU A 553 5.99 -14.46 -7.66
C LEU A 553 6.04 -13.60 -8.93
N ALA A 554 6.65 -14.09 -10.01
CA ALA A 554 6.79 -13.37 -11.27
C ALA A 554 5.44 -12.93 -11.89
N PRO A 555 4.41 -13.79 -12.07
CA PRO A 555 3.10 -13.34 -12.53
C PRO A 555 2.34 -12.52 -11.48
N ALA A 556 2.52 -12.79 -10.18
CA ALA A 556 1.89 -12.01 -9.11
C ALA A 556 2.36 -10.54 -9.09
N LEU A 557 3.65 -10.29 -9.35
CA LEU A 557 4.22 -8.95 -9.50
C LEU A 557 3.52 -8.14 -10.61
N LEU A 558 3.32 -8.75 -11.78
CA LEU A 558 2.66 -8.11 -12.90
C LEU A 558 1.18 -7.82 -12.59
N ALA A 559 0.48 -8.77 -11.95
CA ALA A 559 -0.93 -8.63 -11.59
C ALA A 559 -1.17 -7.57 -10.49
N GLU A 560 -0.41 -7.59 -9.39
CA GLU A 560 -0.54 -6.59 -8.33
C GLU A 560 -0.11 -5.20 -8.78
N ALA A 561 0.91 -5.07 -9.66
CA ALA A 561 1.27 -3.79 -10.25
C ALA A 561 0.16 -3.26 -11.18
N ALA A 562 -0.40 -4.11 -12.05
CA ALA A 562 -1.50 -3.72 -12.94
C ALA A 562 -2.76 -3.25 -12.18
N ALA A 563 -2.99 -3.75 -10.96
CA ALA A 563 -4.11 -3.37 -10.11
C ALA A 563 -3.92 -2.04 -9.33
N GLN A 564 -2.74 -1.40 -9.40
CA GLN A 564 -2.39 -0.18 -8.66
C GLN A 564 -2.04 0.97 -9.60
N GLU A 565 -2.53 2.19 -9.30
CA GLU A 565 -2.05 3.43 -9.92
C GLU A 565 -0.81 3.95 -9.14
N GLY A 566 0.23 4.38 -9.86
CA GLY A 566 1.51 4.82 -9.26
C GLY A 566 2.48 3.68 -8.91
N PRO A 567 3.62 3.94 -8.24
CA PRO A 567 4.58 2.91 -7.86
C PRO A 567 3.96 1.87 -6.90
N PRO A 568 4.07 0.55 -7.15
CA PRO A 568 3.40 -0.45 -6.33
C PRO A 568 4.05 -0.55 -4.94
N GLY A 569 3.24 -0.68 -3.89
CA GLY A 569 3.69 -0.56 -2.50
C GLY A 569 4.75 -1.57 -2.05
N PHE A 570 4.90 -2.71 -2.75
CA PHE A 570 5.94 -3.71 -2.48
C PHE A 570 7.32 -3.36 -3.04
N ALA A 571 7.44 -2.35 -3.91
CA ALA A 571 8.65 -2.11 -4.70
C ALA A 571 9.93 -1.86 -3.86
N PRO A 572 9.92 -1.09 -2.75
CA PRO A 572 11.14 -0.88 -1.96
C PRO A 572 11.68 -2.18 -1.36
N ALA A 573 10.82 -2.94 -0.69
CA ALA A 573 11.18 -4.22 -0.07
C ALA A 573 11.59 -5.29 -1.10
N LEU A 574 11.04 -5.23 -2.32
CA LEU A 574 11.49 -6.07 -3.44
C LEU A 574 12.90 -5.67 -3.90
N LEU A 575 13.19 -4.38 -4.09
CA LEU A 575 14.50 -3.93 -4.54
C LEU A 575 15.59 -4.22 -3.51
N GLU A 576 15.30 -4.04 -2.21
CA GLU A 576 16.17 -4.48 -1.11
C GLU A 576 16.45 -5.99 -1.17
N LEU A 577 15.41 -6.82 -1.29
CA LEU A 577 15.53 -8.28 -1.45
C LEU A 577 16.42 -8.66 -2.67
N LEU A 578 16.29 -7.95 -3.78
CA LEU A 578 17.05 -8.24 -5.00
C LEU A 578 18.51 -7.77 -4.92
N ASP A 579 18.85 -6.81 -4.07
CA ASP A 579 20.25 -6.45 -3.80
C ASP A 579 20.88 -7.42 -2.79
N GLU A 580 20.16 -7.73 -1.70
CA GLU A 580 20.58 -8.68 -0.64
C GLU A 580 20.77 -10.13 -1.13
N GLN A 581 20.03 -10.56 -2.16
CA GLN A 581 19.91 -11.98 -2.54
C GLN A 581 20.10 -12.24 -4.04
N PHE A 582 21.37 -12.46 -4.43
CA PHE A 582 21.77 -12.79 -5.81
C PHE A 582 20.99 -13.94 -6.46
N GLU A 583 20.70 -15.00 -5.71
CA GLU A 583 19.99 -16.19 -6.22
C GLU A 583 18.51 -15.88 -6.52
N VAL A 584 17.84 -15.18 -5.60
CA VAL A 584 16.45 -14.70 -5.79
C VAL A 584 16.38 -13.75 -6.98
N ARG A 585 17.35 -12.83 -7.12
CA ARG A 585 17.46 -11.93 -8.26
C ARG A 585 17.63 -12.68 -9.57
N THR A 586 18.57 -13.61 -9.65
CA THR A 586 18.85 -14.39 -10.86
C THR A 586 17.65 -15.25 -11.26
N ALA A 587 17.01 -15.92 -10.31
CA ALA A 587 15.80 -16.69 -10.55
C ALA A 587 14.63 -15.82 -11.03
N LEU A 588 14.35 -14.70 -10.33
CA LEU A 588 13.21 -13.83 -10.64
C LEU A 588 13.34 -13.16 -12.01
N LEU A 589 14.53 -12.67 -12.34
CA LEU A 589 14.81 -12.12 -13.67
C LEU A 589 14.61 -13.20 -14.75
N GLY A 590 15.12 -14.42 -14.54
CA GLY A 590 14.89 -15.53 -15.47
C GLY A 590 13.41 -15.91 -15.63
N ALA A 591 12.61 -15.83 -14.57
CA ALA A 591 11.17 -16.12 -14.65
C ALA A 591 10.36 -15.01 -15.34
N LEU A 592 10.68 -13.73 -15.09
CA LEU A 592 10.06 -12.61 -15.80
C LEU A 592 10.46 -12.61 -17.30
N ASP A 593 11.70 -12.97 -17.62
CA ASP A 593 12.16 -13.13 -19.01
C ASP A 593 11.43 -14.28 -19.73
N ARG A 594 11.14 -15.40 -19.05
CA ARG A 594 10.25 -16.47 -19.56
C ARG A 594 8.82 -16.02 -19.81
N ILE A 595 8.30 -15.04 -19.07
CA ILE A 595 6.92 -14.54 -19.19
C ILE A 595 6.80 -13.49 -20.31
N ALA A 596 7.83 -12.69 -20.55
CA ALA A 596 7.82 -11.57 -21.49
C ALA A 596 7.48 -11.92 -22.96
N PRO A 597 7.79 -13.11 -23.52
CA PRO A 597 7.22 -13.52 -24.82
C PRO A 597 5.69 -13.71 -24.78
N GLY A 598 5.14 -14.11 -23.63
CA GLY A 598 3.71 -14.33 -23.43
C GLY A 598 2.91 -13.03 -23.41
N ASP A 599 3.31 -12.11 -22.53
CA ASP A 599 2.74 -10.77 -22.35
C ASP A 599 3.87 -9.73 -22.17
N PRO A 600 4.41 -9.18 -23.28
CA PRO A 600 5.51 -8.22 -23.21
C PRO A 600 5.06 -6.83 -22.73
N GLY A 601 3.81 -6.46 -22.97
CA GLY A 601 3.24 -5.16 -22.58
C GLY A 601 3.11 -5.03 -21.06
N ALA A 602 2.66 -6.09 -20.37
CA ALA A 602 2.62 -6.11 -18.91
C ALA A 602 4.03 -6.02 -18.30
N VAL A 603 5.02 -6.69 -18.89
CA VAL A 603 6.41 -6.64 -18.40
C VAL A 603 7.03 -5.26 -18.63
N ALA A 604 6.82 -4.63 -19.80
CA ALA A 604 7.29 -3.27 -20.05
C ALA A 604 6.67 -2.25 -19.06
N ARG A 605 5.33 -2.26 -18.92
CA ARG A 605 4.60 -1.39 -17.97
C ARG A 605 4.97 -1.63 -16.50
N PHE A 606 5.47 -2.82 -16.16
CA PHE A 606 6.04 -3.10 -14.83
C PHE A 606 7.45 -2.50 -14.68
N LEU A 607 8.33 -2.65 -15.66
CA LEU A 607 9.70 -2.12 -15.63
C LEU A 607 9.75 -0.58 -15.64
N GLU A 608 8.79 0.08 -16.30
CA GLU A 608 8.60 1.54 -16.22
C GLU A 608 8.33 2.04 -14.78
N ARG A 609 7.79 1.17 -13.91
CA ARG A 609 7.38 1.50 -12.54
C ARG A 609 8.32 0.92 -11.48
N VAL A 610 9.12 -0.09 -11.82
CA VAL A 610 10.03 -0.81 -10.92
C VAL A 610 11.35 -1.09 -11.64
N THR A 611 12.36 -0.25 -11.42
CA THR A 611 13.69 -0.35 -12.03
C THR A 611 14.48 -1.55 -11.50
N LEU A 612 14.29 -2.74 -12.10
CA LEU A 612 14.97 -3.96 -11.68
C LEU A 612 16.49 -3.92 -11.96
N PRO A 613 17.35 -4.31 -11.00
CA PRO A 613 18.80 -4.27 -11.16
C PRO A 613 19.35 -5.50 -11.90
N PHE A 614 19.15 -5.58 -13.22
CA PHE A 614 19.78 -6.61 -14.06
C PHE A 614 21.05 -6.12 -14.76
N THR A 615 22.06 -7.00 -14.85
CA THR A 615 23.37 -6.66 -15.42
C THR A 615 23.55 -7.25 -16.82
N GLY A 616 24.42 -6.63 -17.63
CA GLY A 616 24.69 -7.06 -19.01
C GLY A 616 25.27 -8.48 -19.16
N THR A 617 25.65 -9.14 -18.07
CA THR A 617 26.24 -10.49 -18.06
C THR A 617 25.20 -11.62 -18.13
N GLN A 618 23.94 -11.38 -17.74
CA GLN A 618 22.87 -12.39 -17.81
C GLN A 618 22.13 -12.31 -19.14
N ALA A 619 21.97 -13.46 -19.82
CA ALA A 619 21.19 -13.57 -21.05
C ALA A 619 19.69 -13.49 -20.70
N LEU A 620 19.16 -12.27 -20.77
CA LEU A 620 17.76 -11.91 -20.49
C LEU A 620 17.23 -11.10 -21.68
N PRO A 621 17.11 -11.72 -22.88
CA PRO A 621 16.80 -11.00 -24.11
C PRO A 621 15.46 -10.26 -24.02
N HIS A 622 14.41 -10.90 -23.49
CA HIS A 622 13.07 -10.35 -23.51
C HIS A 622 12.88 -9.21 -22.50
N LEU A 623 13.49 -9.32 -21.30
CA LEU A 623 13.52 -8.23 -20.33
C LEU A 623 14.27 -6.99 -20.85
N ARG A 624 15.40 -7.17 -21.54
CA ARG A 624 16.13 -6.06 -22.17
C ARG A 624 15.26 -5.33 -23.19
N MET A 625 14.50 -6.06 -23.99
CA MET A 625 13.55 -5.51 -24.97
C MET A 625 12.43 -4.72 -24.30
N CYS A 626 11.84 -5.27 -23.22
CA CYS A 626 10.80 -4.60 -22.43
C CYS A 626 11.31 -3.35 -21.70
N ALA A 627 12.58 -3.31 -21.30
CA ALA A 627 13.20 -2.11 -20.72
C ALA A 627 13.61 -1.06 -21.76
N GLU A 628 13.93 -1.47 -22.99
CA GLU A 628 14.34 -0.58 -24.09
C GLU A 628 13.17 0.20 -24.70
N VAL A 629 11.96 -0.41 -24.76
CA VAL A 629 10.83 0.17 -25.51
C VAL A 629 10.45 1.60 -25.11
N PRO A 630 10.44 2.02 -23.83
CA PRO A 630 10.01 3.38 -23.47
C PRO A 630 10.99 4.43 -23.99
N GLU A 631 12.30 4.18 -23.91
CA GLU A 631 13.32 5.10 -24.46
C GLU A 631 13.31 5.06 -26.00
N ALA A 632 13.11 3.89 -26.61
CA ALA A 632 12.99 3.76 -28.05
C ALA A 632 11.80 4.56 -28.60
N MET A 633 10.62 4.45 -27.98
CA MET A 633 9.43 5.22 -28.34
C MET A 633 9.63 6.72 -28.08
N ALA A 634 10.24 7.12 -26.96
CA ALA A 634 10.51 8.52 -26.64
C ALA A 634 11.53 9.20 -27.59
N THR A 635 12.48 8.44 -28.14
CA THR A 635 13.55 8.97 -29.01
C THR A 635 13.23 8.89 -30.50
N LEU A 636 12.44 7.90 -30.93
CA LEU A 636 12.12 7.66 -32.35
C LEU A 636 10.67 8.05 -32.70
N GLY A 637 9.82 8.29 -31.69
CA GLY A 637 8.46 8.79 -31.86
C GLY A 637 7.57 7.82 -32.63
N GLY A 638 6.97 8.29 -33.72
CA GLY A 638 6.02 7.52 -34.52
C GLY A 638 6.63 6.47 -35.46
N ASP A 639 7.97 6.40 -35.60
CA ASP A 639 8.62 5.43 -36.46
C ASP A 639 8.69 4.04 -35.81
N ARG A 640 7.59 3.30 -35.92
CA ARG A 640 7.47 1.91 -35.43
C ARG A 640 8.54 0.99 -36.01
N ALA A 641 8.98 1.20 -37.26
CA ALA A 641 10.00 0.36 -37.88
C ALA A 641 11.37 0.62 -37.23
N ALA A 642 11.74 1.87 -36.96
CA ALA A 642 12.96 2.20 -36.22
C ALA A 642 12.90 1.74 -34.76
N VAL A 643 11.76 1.92 -34.07
CA VAL A 643 11.56 1.41 -32.69
C VAL A 643 11.75 -0.11 -32.66
N TRP A 644 11.12 -0.84 -33.57
CA TRP A 644 11.25 -2.30 -33.65
C TRP A 644 12.71 -2.74 -33.86
N HIS A 645 13.45 -2.10 -34.78
CA HIS A 645 14.89 -2.36 -34.97
C HIS A 645 15.75 -1.95 -33.77
N ARG A 646 15.34 -0.99 -32.95
CA ARG A 646 16.04 -0.59 -31.72
C ARG A 646 15.79 -1.62 -30.62
N VAL A 647 14.53 -1.96 -30.35
CA VAL A 647 14.11 -2.99 -29.38
C VAL A 647 14.73 -4.36 -29.72
N LEU A 648 14.68 -4.80 -30.98
CA LEU A 648 15.25 -6.09 -31.40
C LEU A 648 16.77 -6.18 -31.13
N ARG A 649 17.51 -5.07 -31.29
CA ARG A 649 18.96 -5.03 -30.98
C ARG A 649 19.24 -5.11 -29.48
N ALA A 650 18.37 -4.57 -28.63
CA ALA A 650 18.55 -4.62 -27.17
C ALA A 650 18.48 -6.06 -26.61
N ALA A 651 17.82 -6.99 -27.31
CA ALA A 651 17.84 -8.42 -26.98
C ALA A 651 19.29 -8.98 -26.88
N GLY A 652 20.21 -8.47 -27.69
CA GLY A 652 21.59 -8.97 -27.78
C GLY A 652 21.74 -10.35 -28.43
N LEU A 653 20.63 -10.97 -28.88
CA LEU A 653 20.57 -12.25 -29.58
C LEU A 653 19.93 -12.07 -30.96
N SER A 654 20.28 -12.95 -31.89
CA SER A 654 19.68 -12.97 -33.23
C SER A 654 18.35 -13.73 -33.23
N PRO A 655 17.34 -13.32 -34.03
CA PRO A 655 16.12 -14.11 -34.28
C PRO A 655 16.35 -15.55 -34.74
N PHE A 656 17.52 -15.86 -35.32
CA PHE A 656 17.88 -17.24 -35.70
C PHE A 656 18.33 -18.10 -34.51
N ALA A 657 18.76 -17.48 -33.41
CA ALA A 657 19.26 -18.14 -32.20
C ALA A 657 18.22 -18.19 -31.08
N GLU A 658 17.38 -17.15 -30.95
CA GLU A 658 16.21 -17.13 -30.07
C GLU A 658 15.01 -16.54 -30.84
N PRO A 659 14.19 -17.35 -31.51
CA PRO A 659 13.06 -16.86 -32.32
C PRO A 659 12.01 -16.06 -31.53
N LEU A 660 11.84 -16.30 -30.23
CA LEU A 660 10.82 -15.63 -29.43
C LEU A 660 11.05 -14.11 -29.30
N VAL A 661 12.26 -13.60 -29.60
CA VAL A 661 12.48 -12.14 -29.68
C VAL A 661 11.58 -11.50 -30.74
N LEU A 662 11.25 -12.19 -31.84
CA LEU A 662 10.32 -11.67 -32.84
C LEU A 662 8.93 -11.47 -32.23
N ARG A 663 8.50 -12.38 -31.36
CA ARG A 663 7.22 -12.30 -30.64
C ARG A 663 7.21 -11.16 -29.64
N THR A 664 8.26 -11.03 -28.82
CA THR A 664 8.43 -9.91 -27.88
C THR A 664 8.44 -8.57 -28.61
N ALA A 665 9.28 -8.39 -29.62
CA ALA A 665 9.36 -7.15 -30.41
C ALA A 665 8.03 -6.82 -31.10
N ALA A 666 7.34 -7.83 -31.64
CA ALA A 666 6.05 -7.62 -32.28
C ALA A 666 4.94 -7.21 -31.29
N GLY A 667 4.94 -7.79 -30.08
CA GLY A 667 4.00 -7.43 -29.02
C GLY A 667 4.25 -6.02 -28.46
N LEU A 668 5.52 -5.61 -28.31
CA LEU A 668 5.89 -4.28 -27.80
C LEU A 668 5.56 -3.12 -28.75
N VAL A 669 5.65 -3.33 -30.07
CA VAL A 669 5.49 -2.26 -31.07
C VAL A 669 4.08 -2.21 -31.68
N TRP A 670 3.36 -3.33 -31.63
CA TRP A 670 2.04 -3.49 -32.25
C TRP A 670 1.02 -4.14 -31.28
N GLU A 671 1.05 -3.79 -29.98
CA GLU A 671 0.16 -4.38 -28.95
C GLU A 671 -1.31 -4.37 -29.40
N ASP A 672 -1.87 -3.18 -29.67
CA ASP A 672 -3.29 -2.95 -30.00
C ASP A 672 -3.67 -3.03 -31.50
N ARG A 673 -2.72 -3.17 -32.44
CA ARG A 673 -2.96 -2.96 -33.88
C ARG A 673 -2.15 -3.92 -34.76
N ALA A 674 -2.63 -4.19 -35.98
CA ALA A 674 -1.81 -4.85 -36.99
C ALA A 674 -0.64 -3.95 -37.47
N PRO A 675 0.48 -4.53 -37.94
CA PRO A 675 1.47 -3.79 -38.72
C PRO A 675 0.88 -3.37 -40.08
N THR A 676 1.46 -2.35 -40.72
CA THR A 676 1.16 -2.05 -42.13
C THR A 676 1.78 -3.10 -43.06
N VAL A 677 1.37 -3.12 -44.34
CA VAL A 677 1.98 -4.00 -45.36
C VAL A 677 3.51 -3.81 -45.45
N GLY A 678 3.99 -2.56 -45.38
CA GLY A 678 5.43 -2.25 -45.39
C GLY A 678 6.15 -2.71 -44.11
N GLU A 679 5.56 -2.48 -42.94
CA GLU A 679 6.08 -2.96 -41.65
C GLU A 679 6.09 -4.50 -41.58
N ALA A 680 5.06 -5.15 -42.13
CA ALA A 680 4.96 -6.60 -42.22
C ALA A 680 6.02 -7.21 -43.14
N ARG A 681 6.34 -6.56 -44.27
CA ARG A 681 7.47 -6.96 -45.12
C ARG A 681 8.81 -6.82 -44.39
N LEU A 682 9.06 -5.68 -43.73
CA LEU A 682 10.26 -5.49 -42.91
C LEU A 682 10.40 -6.54 -41.79
N LEU A 683 9.29 -6.96 -41.17
CA LEU A 683 9.29 -8.01 -40.16
C LEU A 683 9.56 -9.40 -40.77
N LEU A 684 8.99 -9.71 -41.94
CA LEU A 684 9.20 -10.97 -42.68
C LEU A 684 10.62 -11.12 -43.22
N ASP A 685 11.22 -10.04 -43.72
CA ASP A 685 12.58 -10.03 -44.28
C ASP A 685 13.68 -10.20 -43.21
N ALA A 686 13.33 -10.05 -41.92
CA ALA A 686 14.30 -10.04 -40.83
C ALA A 686 14.68 -11.43 -40.27
N ALA A 687 13.92 -12.49 -40.60
CA ALA A 687 14.20 -13.85 -40.14
C ALA A 687 13.70 -14.91 -41.15
N THR A 688 13.98 -16.18 -40.87
CA THR A 688 13.43 -17.28 -41.67
C THR A 688 11.97 -17.54 -41.32
N SER A 689 11.22 -18.12 -42.25
CA SER A 689 9.85 -18.59 -41.98
C SER A 689 9.79 -19.46 -40.73
N ASP A 690 10.75 -20.36 -40.50
CA ASP A 690 10.81 -21.18 -39.28
C ASP A 690 10.89 -20.34 -37.99
N ALA A 691 11.68 -19.26 -37.95
CA ALA A 691 11.71 -18.37 -36.80
C ALA A 691 10.35 -17.67 -36.58
N HIS A 692 9.68 -17.25 -37.67
CA HIS A 692 8.31 -16.71 -37.60
C HIS A 692 7.26 -17.75 -37.17
N ARG A 693 7.45 -19.03 -37.51
CA ARG A 693 6.62 -20.15 -37.03
C ARG A 693 6.80 -20.35 -35.53
N THR A 694 8.04 -20.50 -35.05
CA THR A 694 8.34 -20.63 -33.61
C THR A 694 7.87 -19.42 -32.80
N ALA A 695 8.00 -18.20 -33.34
CA ALA A 695 7.52 -16.98 -32.71
C ALA A 695 5.99 -16.79 -32.76
N GLY A 696 5.28 -17.51 -33.64
CA GLY A 696 3.86 -17.29 -33.93
C GLY A 696 3.55 -15.93 -34.58
N THR A 697 4.56 -15.21 -35.09
CA THR A 697 4.38 -13.86 -35.66
C THR A 697 3.76 -13.86 -37.05
N TRP A 698 3.76 -15.01 -37.74
CA TRP A 698 3.17 -15.18 -39.07
C TRP A 698 1.69 -14.76 -39.13
N ALA A 699 0.90 -14.97 -38.07
CA ALA A 699 -0.50 -14.58 -38.03
C ALA A 699 -0.68 -13.05 -38.20
N ARG A 700 0.15 -12.25 -37.50
CA ARG A 700 0.15 -10.78 -37.63
C ARG A 700 0.57 -10.30 -39.02
N LEU A 701 1.33 -11.10 -39.77
CA LEU A 701 1.67 -10.81 -41.17
C LEU A 701 0.49 -11.10 -42.12
N VAL A 702 -0.24 -12.19 -41.88
CA VAL A 702 -1.48 -12.52 -42.60
C VAL A 702 -2.54 -11.45 -42.37
N ASP A 703 -2.73 -11.02 -41.11
CA ASP A 703 -3.63 -9.91 -40.76
C ASP A 703 -3.28 -8.62 -41.50
N ALA A 704 -1.99 -8.27 -41.56
CA ALA A 704 -1.50 -7.07 -42.26
C ALA A 704 -1.69 -7.13 -43.78
N ALA A 705 -1.55 -8.30 -44.40
CA ALA A 705 -1.77 -8.50 -45.83
C ALA A 705 -3.27 -8.46 -46.21
N LEU A 706 -4.15 -8.95 -45.34
CA LEU A 706 -5.60 -9.01 -45.56
C LEU A 706 -6.35 -7.74 -45.12
N SER A 707 -5.76 -6.93 -44.24
CA SER A 707 -6.36 -5.68 -43.74
C SER A 707 -6.65 -4.66 -44.86
N PRO A 708 -7.71 -3.84 -44.72
CA PRO A 708 -7.86 -2.63 -45.52
C PRO A 708 -6.65 -1.71 -45.29
N SER A 709 -5.97 -1.32 -46.36
CA SER A 709 -4.73 -0.57 -46.29
C SER A 709 -4.66 0.49 -47.38
N ASP A 710 -4.10 1.65 -47.05
CA ASP A 710 -3.75 2.72 -47.99
C ASP A 710 -2.53 2.35 -48.87
N ALA A 711 -1.85 1.24 -48.56
CA ALA A 711 -0.72 0.73 -49.32
C ALA A 711 -1.08 0.34 -50.76
N GLY A 712 -0.10 0.40 -51.67
CA GLY A 712 -0.30 0.00 -53.05
C GLY A 712 -0.78 -1.45 -53.15
N THR A 713 -1.81 -1.71 -53.97
CA THR A 713 -2.40 -3.07 -54.09
C THR A 713 -1.35 -4.13 -54.45
N ASP A 714 -0.32 -3.75 -55.21
CA ASP A 714 0.77 -4.64 -55.63
C ASP A 714 1.75 -4.97 -54.49
N GLU A 715 1.85 -4.13 -53.45
CA GLU A 715 2.65 -4.42 -52.24
C GLU A 715 1.96 -5.48 -51.37
N ALA A 716 0.64 -5.33 -51.15
CA ALA A 716 -0.16 -6.29 -50.40
C ALA A 716 -0.22 -7.64 -51.12
N ALA A 717 -0.33 -7.62 -52.46
CA ALA A 717 -0.31 -8.82 -53.28
C ALA A 717 1.08 -9.48 -53.35
N GLY A 718 2.16 -8.69 -53.31
CA GLY A 718 3.52 -9.20 -53.15
C GLY A 718 3.73 -9.89 -51.80
N LEU A 719 3.34 -9.25 -50.70
CA LEU A 719 3.39 -9.85 -49.36
C LEU A 719 2.55 -11.14 -49.29
N ALA A 720 1.35 -11.17 -49.88
CA ALA A 720 0.51 -12.37 -49.91
C ALA A 720 1.19 -13.55 -50.61
N HIS A 721 1.90 -13.31 -51.71
CA HIS A 721 2.69 -14.33 -52.42
C HIS A 721 3.82 -14.89 -51.54
N ASP A 722 4.59 -14.00 -50.90
CA ASP A 722 5.69 -14.41 -50.01
C ASP A 722 5.19 -15.19 -48.78
N LEU A 723 4.02 -14.82 -48.23
CA LEU A 723 3.38 -15.56 -47.13
C LEU A 723 2.88 -16.94 -47.55
N LEU A 724 2.22 -17.07 -48.71
CA LEU A 724 1.76 -18.37 -49.24
C LEU A 724 2.93 -19.32 -49.54
N ARG A 725 4.09 -18.78 -49.91
CA ARG A 725 5.34 -19.52 -50.15
C ARG A 725 6.06 -19.89 -48.84
N GLY A 726 6.04 -19.01 -47.83
CA GLY A 726 6.74 -19.19 -46.56
C GLY A 726 6.00 -20.01 -45.50
N PHE A 727 4.66 -19.99 -45.51
CA PHE A 727 3.80 -20.61 -44.50
C PHE A 727 2.71 -21.51 -45.11
N PRO A 728 3.09 -22.51 -45.93
CA PRO A 728 2.15 -23.29 -46.72
C PRO A 728 1.27 -24.25 -45.91
N GLU A 729 1.64 -24.57 -44.67
CA GLU A 729 0.92 -25.52 -43.79
C GLU A 729 0.08 -24.79 -42.72
N GLU A 730 0.51 -23.61 -42.31
CA GLU A 730 -0.09 -22.81 -41.22
C GLU A 730 -1.29 -21.98 -41.71
N ILE A 731 -1.22 -21.47 -42.94
CA ILE A 731 -2.25 -20.61 -43.52
C ILE A 731 -3.39 -21.49 -44.07
N GLY A 732 -4.39 -21.74 -43.24
CA GLY A 732 -5.58 -22.54 -43.58
C GLY A 732 -6.78 -21.73 -44.10
N GLY A 733 -7.87 -22.45 -44.34
CA GLY A 733 -9.24 -21.91 -44.35
C GLY A 733 -9.49 -20.67 -45.22
N ARG A 734 -10.05 -19.64 -44.57
CA ARG A 734 -10.58 -18.42 -45.16
C ARG A 734 -9.46 -17.44 -45.51
N GLU A 735 -8.47 -17.38 -44.63
CA GLU A 735 -7.28 -16.56 -44.68
C GLU A 735 -6.44 -16.94 -45.91
N ARG A 736 -6.25 -18.24 -46.15
CA ARG A 736 -5.59 -18.75 -47.36
C ARG A 736 -6.33 -18.34 -48.63
N ALA A 737 -7.66 -18.40 -48.63
CA ALA A 737 -8.46 -18.02 -49.79
C ALA A 737 -8.35 -16.51 -50.09
N GLY A 738 -8.30 -15.66 -49.05
CA GLY A 738 -8.03 -14.22 -49.19
C GLY A 738 -6.64 -13.91 -49.73
N LEU A 739 -5.60 -14.60 -49.25
CA LEU A 739 -4.23 -14.41 -49.76
C LEU A 739 -4.06 -14.95 -51.19
N LEU A 740 -4.69 -16.08 -51.53
CA LEU A 740 -4.72 -16.61 -52.91
C LEU A 740 -5.47 -15.66 -53.86
N LEU A 741 -6.47 -14.93 -53.38
CA LEU A 741 -7.18 -13.90 -54.14
C LEU A 741 -6.29 -12.67 -54.41
N LEU A 742 -5.46 -12.28 -53.43
CA LEU A 742 -4.43 -11.25 -53.61
C LEU A 742 -3.33 -11.70 -54.59
N ASP A 743 -2.83 -12.95 -54.48
CA ASP A 743 -1.81 -13.45 -55.40
C ASP A 743 -2.37 -13.59 -56.84
N LEU A 744 -3.63 -13.97 -57.00
CA LEU A 744 -4.32 -13.95 -58.30
C LEU A 744 -4.44 -12.52 -58.88
N VAL A 745 -4.62 -11.49 -58.06
CA VAL A 745 -4.55 -10.08 -58.53
C VAL A 745 -3.16 -9.75 -59.06
N ARG A 746 -2.09 -10.24 -58.42
CA ARG A 746 -0.70 -10.09 -58.90
C ARG A 746 -0.47 -10.84 -60.21
N GLU A 747 -0.93 -12.09 -60.32
CA GLU A 747 -0.86 -12.88 -61.56
C GLU A 747 -1.57 -12.16 -62.72
N LEU A 748 -2.83 -11.73 -62.51
CA LEU A 748 -3.66 -11.04 -63.51
C LEU A 748 -3.00 -9.75 -64.02
N ARG A 749 -2.36 -8.97 -63.14
CA ARG A 749 -1.66 -7.72 -63.51
C ARG A 749 -0.31 -7.95 -64.18
N THR A 750 0.43 -8.97 -63.76
CA THR A 750 1.75 -9.31 -64.34
C THR A 750 1.64 -10.14 -65.63
N GLY A 751 0.45 -10.64 -65.95
CA GLY A 751 0.15 -11.33 -67.21
C GLY A 751 0.45 -12.83 -67.22
N ALA A 752 0.77 -13.43 -66.06
CA ALA A 752 1.14 -14.84 -65.91
C ALA A 752 0.12 -15.77 -65.20
N PRO A 753 -1.22 -15.55 -65.22
CA PRO A 753 -2.17 -16.44 -64.54
C PRO A 753 -2.44 -17.73 -65.31
N GLU A 754 -2.53 -18.87 -64.59
CA GLU A 754 -3.13 -20.09 -65.13
C GLU A 754 -4.62 -19.86 -65.51
N PRO A 755 -5.14 -20.49 -66.58
CA PRO A 755 -6.53 -20.33 -67.04
C PRO A 755 -7.61 -20.64 -65.99
N GLY A 756 -8.83 -20.19 -66.27
CA GLY A 756 -9.99 -20.29 -65.39
C GLY A 756 -10.09 -19.10 -64.44
N TRP A 757 -9.66 -17.91 -64.85
CA TRP A 757 -9.56 -16.70 -64.01
C TRP A 757 -10.89 -16.33 -63.36
N ALA A 758 -11.98 -16.36 -64.13
CA ALA A 758 -13.31 -16.02 -63.64
C ALA A 758 -13.85 -17.04 -62.62
N GLU A 759 -13.56 -18.33 -62.82
CA GLU A 759 -13.91 -19.38 -61.85
C GLU A 759 -13.02 -19.33 -60.60
N ARG A 760 -11.71 -19.10 -60.76
CA ARG A 760 -10.75 -18.92 -59.66
C ARG A 760 -11.16 -17.75 -58.76
N VAL A 761 -11.49 -16.57 -59.32
CA VAL A 761 -11.98 -15.42 -58.52
C VAL A 761 -13.27 -15.76 -57.76
N ARG A 762 -14.32 -16.26 -58.43
CA ARG A 762 -15.57 -16.64 -57.75
C ARG A 762 -15.36 -17.68 -56.64
N THR A 763 -14.55 -18.71 -56.91
CA THR A 763 -14.26 -19.80 -55.97
C THR A 763 -13.46 -19.31 -54.76
N LEU A 764 -12.49 -18.41 -54.96
CA LEU A 764 -11.70 -17.83 -53.88
C LEU A 764 -12.54 -16.85 -53.05
N CYS A 765 -13.35 -15.99 -53.68
CA CYS A 765 -14.31 -15.13 -52.96
C CYS A 765 -15.25 -15.97 -52.08
N ALA A 766 -15.88 -17.01 -52.63
CA ALA A 766 -16.79 -17.88 -51.88
C ALA A 766 -16.12 -18.63 -50.71
N ARG A 767 -14.82 -18.95 -50.81
CA ARG A 767 -14.04 -19.58 -49.73
C ARG A 767 -13.48 -18.60 -48.70
N ALA A 768 -13.35 -17.32 -49.06
CA ALA A 768 -12.86 -16.25 -48.19
C ALA A 768 -14.00 -15.50 -47.45
N GLU A 769 -15.26 -15.89 -47.67
CA GLU A 769 -16.44 -15.17 -47.18
C GLU A 769 -16.56 -15.19 -45.63
N PRO A 770 -16.90 -14.06 -44.95
CA PRO A 770 -17.14 -12.73 -45.51
C PRO A 770 -15.86 -12.06 -46.04
N VAL A 771 -15.82 -11.76 -47.34
CA VAL A 771 -14.66 -11.09 -47.97
C VAL A 771 -14.71 -9.60 -47.67
N ASP A 772 -13.56 -8.99 -47.38
CA ASP A 772 -13.43 -7.54 -47.32
C ASP A 772 -13.91 -6.89 -48.64
N PRO A 773 -14.86 -5.93 -48.62
CA PRO A 773 -15.39 -5.33 -49.84
C PRO A 773 -14.31 -4.70 -50.74
N ALA A 774 -13.25 -4.13 -50.15
CA ALA A 774 -12.15 -3.57 -50.94
C ALA A 774 -11.27 -4.66 -51.56
N LEU A 775 -11.09 -5.82 -50.92
CA LEU A 775 -10.43 -7.00 -51.51
C LEU A 775 -11.24 -7.57 -52.67
N ARG A 776 -12.56 -7.76 -52.48
CA ARG A 776 -13.45 -8.21 -53.56
C ARG A 776 -13.43 -7.24 -54.75
N GLN A 777 -13.52 -5.94 -54.48
CA GLN A 777 -13.43 -4.89 -55.51
C GLN A 777 -12.07 -4.90 -56.23
N ARG A 778 -10.94 -5.06 -55.52
CA ARG A 778 -9.60 -5.21 -56.12
C ARG A 778 -9.51 -6.41 -57.06
N ALA A 779 -10.03 -7.56 -56.64
CA ALA A 779 -10.08 -8.78 -57.45
C ALA A 779 -10.95 -8.62 -58.71
N HIS A 780 -12.16 -8.08 -58.56
CA HIS A 780 -13.08 -7.87 -59.67
C HIS A 780 -12.51 -6.84 -60.66
N ALA A 781 -11.83 -5.78 -60.19
CA ALA A 781 -11.17 -4.80 -61.03
C ALA A 781 -10.03 -5.43 -61.88
N ALA A 782 -9.09 -6.14 -61.25
CA ALA A 782 -7.95 -6.76 -61.95
C ALA A 782 -8.40 -7.81 -62.98
N LEU A 783 -9.41 -8.63 -62.64
CA LEU A 783 -10.01 -9.57 -63.58
C LEU A 783 -10.66 -8.84 -64.76
N VAL A 784 -11.46 -7.80 -64.50
CA VAL A 784 -12.13 -7.01 -65.55
C VAL A 784 -11.14 -6.27 -66.45
N GLU A 785 -10.04 -5.74 -65.91
CA GLU A 785 -8.97 -5.11 -66.68
C GLU A 785 -8.34 -6.12 -67.66
N ARG A 786 -8.11 -7.37 -67.22
CA ARG A 786 -7.64 -8.46 -68.10
C ARG A 786 -8.70 -8.92 -69.10
N LEU A 787 -9.99 -8.98 -68.71
CA LEU A 787 -11.13 -9.24 -69.59
C LEU A 787 -11.47 -8.07 -70.55
N LEU A 788 -10.73 -6.96 -70.47
CA LEU A 788 -10.74 -5.84 -71.42
C LEU A 788 -9.36 -5.65 -72.10
N ALA A 789 -8.44 -6.62 -71.98
CA ALA A 789 -7.18 -6.65 -72.72
C ALA A 789 -7.39 -7.29 -74.11
N PRO A 790 -6.67 -6.83 -75.17
CA PRO A 790 -6.87 -7.31 -76.54
C PRO A 790 -6.40 -8.77 -76.77
N ASP A 791 -5.64 -9.34 -75.83
CA ASP A 791 -5.02 -10.67 -75.87
C ASP A 791 -5.75 -11.71 -74.99
N ARG A 792 -6.96 -11.38 -74.49
CA ARG A 792 -7.72 -12.24 -73.59
C ARG A 792 -8.22 -13.55 -74.25
N PRO A 793 -8.12 -14.73 -73.59
CA PRO A 793 -8.69 -15.96 -74.12
C PRO A 793 -10.22 -15.93 -74.17
N GLY A 794 -10.81 -16.51 -75.22
CA GLY A 794 -12.26 -16.57 -75.38
C GLY A 794 -12.99 -17.42 -74.32
N ALA A 795 -12.31 -18.37 -73.68
CA ALA A 795 -12.86 -19.17 -72.58
C ALA A 795 -13.13 -18.31 -71.33
N GLU A 796 -12.21 -17.43 -70.96
CA GLU A 796 -12.35 -16.55 -69.78
C GLU A 796 -13.58 -15.64 -69.88
N LEU A 797 -13.90 -15.18 -71.09
CA LEU A 797 -15.12 -14.43 -71.38
C LEU A 797 -16.37 -15.31 -71.27
N TYR A 798 -16.32 -16.55 -71.74
CA TYR A 798 -17.42 -17.50 -71.60
C TYR A 798 -17.72 -17.78 -70.12
N ASP A 799 -16.69 -18.07 -69.32
CA ASP A 799 -16.81 -18.40 -67.90
C ASP A 799 -17.15 -17.18 -67.02
N PHE A 800 -16.78 -15.97 -67.45
CA PHE A 800 -17.30 -14.72 -66.88
C PHE A 800 -18.79 -14.56 -67.17
N VAL A 801 -19.18 -14.61 -68.45
CA VAL A 801 -20.54 -14.30 -68.92
C VAL A 801 -21.59 -15.31 -68.44
N HIS A 802 -21.24 -16.59 -68.28
CA HIS A 802 -22.13 -17.62 -67.75
C HIS A 802 -22.06 -17.78 -66.21
N GLY A 803 -21.26 -16.95 -65.52
CA GLY A 803 -21.05 -17.03 -64.08
C GLY A 803 -22.15 -16.39 -63.20
N GLU A 804 -23.08 -15.64 -63.80
CA GLU A 804 -24.18 -14.89 -63.14
C GLU A 804 -23.75 -14.06 -61.90
N ASP A 805 -22.53 -13.51 -61.91
CA ASP A 805 -22.00 -12.62 -60.87
C ASP A 805 -22.34 -11.15 -61.20
N ASP A 806 -23.38 -10.62 -60.55
CA ASP A 806 -23.87 -9.26 -60.77
C ASP A 806 -22.89 -8.17 -60.32
N GLU A 807 -22.06 -8.41 -59.28
CA GLU A 807 -21.04 -7.44 -58.83
C GLU A 807 -19.90 -7.33 -59.85
N LEU A 808 -19.47 -8.47 -60.42
CA LEU A 808 -18.44 -8.56 -61.46
C LEU A 808 -18.95 -8.05 -62.82
N ILE A 809 -20.18 -8.34 -63.21
CA ILE A 809 -20.81 -7.80 -64.43
C ILE A 809 -20.97 -6.28 -64.31
N ALA A 810 -21.36 -5.76 -63.15
CA ALA A 810 -21.41 -4.32 -62.91
C ALA A 810 -20.01 -3.68 -62.86
N ALA A 811 -18.97 -4.40 -62.43
CA ALA A 811 -17.58 -3.94 -62.56
C ALA A 811 -17.14 -3.87 -64.03
N TYR A 812 -17.51 -4.86 -64.86
CA TYR A 812 -17.22 -4.88 -66.29
C TYR A 812 -17.82 -3.67 -67.02
N ASP A 813 -19.10 -3.36 -66.79
CA ASP A 813 -19.75 -2.18 -67.38
C ASP A 813 -19.04 -0.87 -66.99
N ARG A 814 -18.70 -0.69 -65.70
CA ARG A 814 -17.98 0.48 -65.21
C ARG A 814 -16.60 0.64 -65.88
N THR A 815 -15.80 -0.43 -65.93
CA THR A 815 -14.44 -0.35 -66.52
C THR A 815 -14.48 -0.20 -68.04
N ALA A 816 -15.42 -0.86 -68.73
CA ALA A 816 -15.61 -0.70 -70.18
C ALA A 816 -16.01 0.73 -70.57
N ARG A 817 -16.64 1.48 -69.67
CA ARG A 817 -17.00 2.90 -69.84
C ARG A 817 -15.85 3.89 -69.54
N THR A 818 -14.68 3.43 -69.09
CA THR A 818 -13.52 4.31 -68.81
C THR A 818 -12.97 4.97 -70.08
N GLU A 819 -12.35 6.14 -69.94
CA GLU A 819 -11.79 6.85 -71.10
C GLU A 819 -10.56 6.15 -71.68
N ALA A 820 -9.85 5.31 -70.90
CA ALA A 820 -8.78 4.45 -71.42
C ALA A 820 -9.33 3.41 -72.41
N VAL A 821 -10.43 2.72 -72.07
CA VAL A 821 -11.10 1.77 -72.97
C VAL A 821 -11.68 2.49 -74.18
N ARG A 822 -12.37 3.63 -73.99
CA ARG A 822 -12.90 4.42 -75.11
C ARG A 822 -11.82 4.96 -76.05
N THR A 823 -10.68 5.37 -75.52
CA THR A 823 -9.53 5.80 -76.34
C THR A 823 -9.05 4.64 -77.20
N ARG A 824 -8.82 3.47 -76.60
CA ARG A 824 -8.44 2.24 -77.33
C ARG A 824 -9.50 1.85 -78.39
N LEU A 825 -10.78 1.95 -78.06
CA LEU A 825 -11.89 1.70 -78.99
C LEU A 825 -11.95 2.70 -80.16
N ARG A 826 -11.39 3.91 -80.04
CA ARG A 826 -11.31 4.89 -81.14
C ARG A 826 -10.03 4.76 -81.96
N THR A 827 -8.94 4.27 -81.38
CA THR A 827 -7.59 4.29 -82.01
C THR A 827 -7.09 2.91 -82.45
N GLN A 828 -7.82 1.83 -82.18
CA GLN A 828 -7.43 0.46 -82.55
C GLN A 828 -8.61 -0.30 -83.19
N PRO A 829 -8.74 -0.29 -84.54
CA PRO A 829 -9.82 -0.97 -85.25
C PRO A 829 -9.98 -2.45 -84.89
N ALA A 830 -8.87 -3.18 -84.76
CA ALA A 830 -8.89 -4.58 -84.34
C ALA A 830 -9.52 -4.80 -82.95
N TYR A 831 -9.27 -3.92 -81.98
CA TYR A 831 -9.87 -3.99 -80.64
C TYR A 831 -11.37 -3.64 -80.65
N ALA A 832 -11.79 -2.68 -81.50
CA ALA A 832 -13.21 -2.39 -81.69
C ALA A 832 -13.98 -3.56 -82.36
N ALA A 833 -13.36 -4.25 -83.31
CA ALA A 833 -13.90 -5.44 -83.96
C ALA A 833 -14.06 -6.63 -83.00
N ASP A 834 -13.07 -6.83 -82.14
CA ASP A 834 -13.09 -7.82 -81.07
C ASP A 834 -14.17 -7.49 -80.01
N CYS A 835 -14.22 -6.26 -79.48
CA CYS A 835 -15.29 -5.82 -78.57
C CYS A 835 -16.70 -5.98 -79.19
N PHE A 836 -16.88 -5.67 -80.48
CA PHE A 836 -18.14 -5.97 -81.18
C PHE A 836 -18.48 -7.46 -81.16
N THR A 837 -17.48 -8.30 -81.47
CA THR A 837 -17.63 -9.76 -81.54
C THR A 837 -17.97 -10.36 -80.18
N VAL A 838 -17.41 -9.83 -79.09
CA VAL A 838 -17.65 -10.29 -77.72
C VAL A 838 -18.98 -9.78 -77.17
N TRP A 839 -19.33 -8.51 -77.37
CA TRP A 839 -20.62 -7.97 -76.87
C TRP A 839 -21.83 -8.39 -77.73
N THR A 840 -21.60 -9.00 -78.89
CA THR A 840 -22.65 -9.73 -79.65
C THR A 840 -22.61 -11.25 -79.44
N ALA A 841 -21.63 -11.77 -78.69
CA ALA A 841 -21.61 -13.17 -78.28
C ALA A 841 -22.57 -13.41 -77.10
N HIS A 842 -23.12 -14.61 -77.03
CA HIS A 842 -23.96 -15.09 -75.93
C HIS A 842 -25.19 -14.22 -75.56
N PRO A 843 -26.09 -13.90 -76.52
CA PRO A 843 -27.29 -13.07 -76.29
C PRO A 843 -28.35 -13.72 -75.37
N HIS A 844 -28.08 -14.91 -74.85
CA HIS A 844 -28.95 -15.71 -73.98
C HIS A 844 -28.22 -16.23 -72.72
N ALA A 845 -27.00 -15.77 -72.44
CA ALA A 845 -26.28 -16.17 -71.25
C ALA A 845 -26.72 -15.34 -70.04
N GLY A 846 -27.33 -16.02 -69.08
CA GLY A 846 -27.81 -15.45 -67.82
C GLY A 846 -28.85 -14.34 -67.97
N ARG A 847 -29.12 -13.66 -66.86
CA ARG A 847 -30.12 -12.56 -66.81
C ARG A 847 -29.51 -11.16 -66.94
N THR A 848 -28.27 -10.96 -66.49
CA THR A 848 -27.68 -9.62 -66.30
C THR A 848 -26.63 -9.23 -67.33
N TRP A 849 -25.99 -10.19 -68.02
CA TRP A 849 -25.12 -9.88 -69.16
C TRP A 849 -25.86 -9.26 -70.37
N PRO A 850 -27.01 -9.78 -70.85
CA PRO A 850 -27.60 -9.30 -72.11
C PRO A 850 -28.03 -7.81 -72.09
N PRO A 851 -28.59 -7.26 -70.99
CA PRO A 851 -28.83 -5.81 -70.87
C PRO A 851 -27.54 -4.98 -70.91
N VAL A 852 -26.48 -5.42 -70.23
CA VAL A 852 -25.18 -4.73 -70.18
C VAL A 852 -24.50 -4.73 -71.54
N ALA A 853 -24.43 -5.89 -72.20
CA ALA A 853 -23.84 -6.02 -73.53
C ALA A 853 -24.55 -5.13 -74.57
N ALA A 854 -25.89 -5.05 -74.51
CA ALA A 854 -26.66 -4.15 -75.36
C ALA A 854 -26.36 -2.66 -75.08
N ALA A 855 -26.23 -2.27 -73.81
CA ALA A 855 -25.88 -0.90 -73.42
C ALA A 855 -24.45 -0.54 -73.83
N LEU A 856 -23.46 -1.41 -73.61
CA LEU A 856 -22.07 -1.20 -74.03
C LEU A 856 -21.94 -1.07 -75.55
N LEU A 857 -22.65 -1.89 -76.32
CA LEU A 857 -22.75 -1.72 -77.77
C LEU A 857 -23.34 -0.35 -78.13
N ASP A 858 -24.49 0.02 -77.56
CA ASP A 858 -25.22 1.22 -77.97
C ASP A 858 -24.60 2.54 -77.52
N GLU A 859 -23.97 2.56 -76.34
CA GLU A 859 -23.52 3.75 -75.61
C GLU A 859 -22.00 3.92 -75.54
N VAL A 860 -21.22 2.84 -75.74
CA VAL A 860 -19.75 2.88 -75.71
C VAL A 860 -19.15 2.59 -77.09
N LEU A 861 -19.50 1.46 -77.70
CA LEU A 861 -18.91 1.07 -78.98
C LEU A 861 -19.42 1.93 -80.15
N ARG A 862 -20.74 2.14 -80.29
CA ARG A 862 -21.27 2.92 -81.42
C ARG A 862 -20.74 4.37 -81.44
N PRO A 863 -20.64 5.10 -80.31
CA PRO A 863 -20.02 6.42 -80.29
C PRO A 863 -18.52 6.40 -80.61
N ALA A 864 -17.78 5.37 -80.21
CA ALA A 864 -16.36 5.23 -80.56
C ALA A 864 -16.17 4.98 -82.07
N VAL A 865 -16.87 4.00 -82.63
CA VAL A 865 -16.83 3.66 -84.08
C VAL A 865 -17.32 4.81 -84.96
N ARG A 866 -18.20 5.69 -84.46
CA ARG A 866 -18.62 6.92 -85.17
C ARG A 866 -17.62 8.08 -85.08
N GLY A 867 -16.60 7.99 -84.23
CA GLY A 867 -15.49 8.95 -84.14
C GLY A 867 -14.24 8.54 -84.92
N MET A 868 -14.25 7.37 -85.56
CA MET A 868 -13.19 6.83 -86.40
C MET A 868 -13.18 7.45 -87.81
N SER A 869 -12.10 7.26 -88.58
CA SER A 869 -12.11 7.52 -90.02
C SER A 869 -12.90 6.45 -90.79
N ALA A 870 -13.23 6.71 -92.06
CA ALA A 870 -13.89 5.72 -92.92
C ALA A 870 -13.00 4.50 -93.23
N GLU A 871 -11.68 4.66 -93.16
CA GLU A 871 -10.68 3.59 -93.37
C GLU A 871 -10.63 2.67 -92.15
N ASP A 872 -10.52 3.25 -90.94
CA ASP A 872 -10.62 2.53 -89.66
C ASP A 872 -11.92 1.69 -89.58
N VAL A 873 -13.07 2.27 -89.91
CA VAL A 873 -14.38 1.57 -89.86
C VAL A 873 -14.44 0.41 -90.86
N ALA A 874 -13.79 0.54 -92.02
CA ALA A 874 -13.65 -0.55 -92.98
C ALA A 874 -12.71 -1.66 -92.45
N GLU A 875 -11.64 -1.30 -91.73
CA GLU A 875 -10.79 -2.28 -91.05
C GLU A 875 -11.55 -3.00 -89.91
N VAL A 876 -12.40 -2.30 -89.15
CA VAL A 876 -13.29 -2.93 -88.16
C VAL A 876 -14.17 -3.98 -88.84
N GLU A 877 -14.89 -3.62 -89.92
CA GLU A 877 -15.76 -4.57 -90.64
C GLU A 877 -14.97 -5.76 -91.21
N ALA A 878 -13.84 -5.49 -91.86
CA ALA A 878 -12.95 -6.53 -92.41
C ALA A 878 -12.35 -7.43 -91.31
N THR A 879 -12.21 -6.95 -90.08
CA THR A 879 -11.71 -7.74 -88.95
C THR A 879 -12.83 -8.59 -88.34
N VAL A 880 -14.03 -8.03 -88.11
CA VAL A 880 -15.23 -8.78 -87.71
C VAL A 880 -15.58 -9.88 -88.73
N GLY A 881 -15.37 -9.61 -90.04
CA GLY A 881 -15.54 -10.59 -91.11
C GLY A 881 -14.51 -11.71 -91.12
N ARG A 882 -13.28 -11.47 -90.63
CA ARG A 882 -12.20 -12.47 -90.54
C ARG A 882 -12.26 -13.34 -89.29
N THR A 883 -12.74 -12.80 -88.15
CA THR A 883 -12.85 -13.53 -86.88
C THR A 883 -14.25 -14.11 -86.62
N GLY A 884 -15.19 -13.86 -87.52
CA GLY A 884 -16.60 -14.26 -87.39
C GLY A 884 -17.00 -15.48 -88.20
N SER A 885 -18.16 -16.06 -87.83
CA SER A 885 -18.95 -16.87 -88.76
C SER A 885 -19.52 -15.98 -89.88
N SER A 886 -19.91 -16.59 -91.00
CA SER A 886 -20.14 -15.96 -92.32
C SER A 886 -21.35 -15.00 -92.43
N GLY A 887 -21.80 -14.40 -91.33
CA GLY A 887 -22.77 -13.30 -91.28
C GLY A 887 -22.40 -12.14 -90.33
N ARG A 888 -21.29 -12.21 -89.58
CA ARG A 888 -20.96 -11.19 -88.57
C ARG A 888 -20.67 -9.80 -89.17
N ALA A 889 -20.03 -9.72 -90.34
CA ALA A 889 -19.81 -8.44 -91.03
C ALA A 889 -21.14 -7.75 -91.42
N GLU A 890 -22.15 -8.53 -91.79
CA GLU A 890 -23.49 -7.99 -92.11
C GLU A 890 -24.20 -7.50 -90.84
N ALA A 891 -24.10 -8.26 -89.74
CA ALA A 891 -24.60 -7.85 -88.44
C ALA A 891 -23.93 -6.54 -87.95
N PHE A 892 -22.63 -6.35 -88.19
CA PHE A 892 -21.91 -5.10 -87.92
C PHE A 892 -22.45 -3.94 -88.76
N ARG A 893 -22.59 -4.12 -90.09
CA ARG A 893 -23.21 -3.13 -90.99
C ARG A 893 -24.61 -2.74 -90.56
N ASP A 894 -25.45 -3.69 -90.15
CA ASP A 894 -26.82 -3.40 -89.71
C ASP A 894 -26.85 -2.68 -88.36
N TRP A 895 -26.06 -3.12 -87.40
CA TRP A 895 -25.96 -2.48 -86.08
C TRP A 895 -25.42 -1.04 -86.15
N ASN A 896 -24.42 -0.76 -87.00
CA ASN A 896 -23.83 0.57 -87.15
C ASN A 896 -24.78 1.54 -87.88
N ARG A 897 -25.42 1.07 -88.97
CA ARG A 897 -26.46 1.81 -89.70
C ARG A 897 -27.71 2.08 -88.87
N SER A 898 -28.05 1.21 -87.92
CA SER A 898 -29.25 1.38 -87.10
C SER A 898 -29.16 2.62 -86.18
N SER A 899 -30.16 3.50 -86.28
CA SER A 899 -30.31 4.66 -85.38
C SER A 899 -31.26 4.34 -84.22
N ALA A 900 -31.04 4.97 -83.06
CA ALA A 900 -31.83 4.72 -81.85
C ALA A 900 -33.34 4.98 -82.07
N LEU A 901 -33.68 6.01 -82.87
CA LEU A 901 -35.05 6.35 -83.25
C LEU A 901 -35.80 5.20 -83.97
N GLY A 902 -35.10 4.29 -84.64
CA GLY A 902 -35.71 3.18 -85.37
C GLY A 902 -36.38 2.11 -84.48
N ARG A 903 -36.04 2.02 -83.19
CA ARG A 903 -36.54 0.94 -82.31
C ARG A 903 -37.95 1.18 -81.75
N LEU A 904 -38.43 2.42 -81.71
CA LEU A 904 -39.82 2.72 -81.36
C LEU A 904 -40.80 2.22 -82.44
N GLY A 905 -40.48 2.42 -83.73
CA GLY A 905 -41.36 2.04 -84.85
C GLY A 905 -41.67 0.54 -84.91
N ARG A 906 -40.70 -0.34 -84.63
CA ARG A 906 -40.91 -1.80 -84.70
C ARG A 906 -41.81 -2.37 -83.59
N ARG A 907 -42.00 -1.68 -82.46
CA ARG A 907 -42.92 -2.14 -81.39
C ARG A 907 -44.41 -1.88 -81.69
N ILE A 908 -44.73 -0.99 -82.63
CA ILE A 908 -46.12 -0.68 -83.01
C ILE A 908 -46.60 -1.61 -84.14
N ALA A 909 -45.75 -1.90 -85.14
CA ALA A 909 -46.11 -2.75 -86.27
C ALA A 909 -46.33 -4.24 -85.89
N GLY A 910 -45.75 -4.71 -84.79
CA GLY A 910 -45.80 -6.13 -84.38
C GLY A 910 -47.12 -6.63 -83.80
N ARG A 911 -48.16 -5.81 -83.69
CA ARG A 911 -49.41 -6.15 -82.98
C ARG A 911 -50.64 -6.41 -83.89
N VAL A 912 -50.48 -6.41 -85.22
CA VAL A 912 -51.58 -6.57 -86.19
C VAL A 912 -51.21 -7.53 -87.34
N ARG A 913 -51.06 -8.83 -87.04
CA ARG A 913 -51.25 -9.98 -87.95
C ARG A 913 -51.16 -11.29 -87.15
N ARG A 914 -51.91 -12.34 -87.53
CA ARG A 914 -52.29 -13.52 -86.71
C ARG A 914 -53.43 -13.22 -85.71
N GLY A 915 -54.71 -13.14 -86.10
CA GLY A 915 -55.32 -13.08 -87.46
C GLY A 915 -54.71 -13.99 -88.52
#